data_AF-A0A9D4V5A6-F1
#
_entry.id   AF-A0A9D4V5A6-F1
#
_cell.length_a   1.000
_cell.length_b   1.000
_cell.length_c   1.000
_cell.angle_alpha   90.00
_cell.angle_beta   90.00
_cell.angle_gamma   90.00
#
_symmetry.space_group_name_H-M   'P 1'
#
loop_
_entity.id
_entity.type
_entity.pdbx_description
1 polymer ?
#
loop_
_entity_poly.entity_id
_entity_poly.type
_entity_poly.pdbx_seq_one_letter_code
_entity_poly.pdbx_strand_id
1 'polypeptide(L)'
;MGAEQIIQKLSDSNSSQANTGKLKPRRILLPDKKTLIGLTCLQFGFALYATSLLLFISPPTTDSSAHSNISSASQAVVKQWRGLVSGTSRHGYLELPGMSFLQESACEFETINFNQKTSIDTATITLKKELFKEIMDFQNRTRGCETLKELMAMPSKWDKGPPPKVTIVLNHYKRKTLCAQLDALLKQTLPLHSVWILAFGSPNEAKLRAIAQEYNDSRIVFMSSSYDLKYYGRFQMALQAEGADYVYILDDDMIPGRKMLKILTHTAGTKKYSNAVLGSIGRVLPFRQKDFSFPSYRKYGVKEAGLYLPDPAYDITVQRIMQVDFLSSSWFLSAENVKTLFIETPFTFATGEDLHLSYQLQKYREAASYIMPINPSDKDSWGDSEHRLAQIAETTVIFKNVVESRDEQWWRAFSKGYITQWAAMHPQECDVLMYAHSVAEATAWAPLIARYYSTPGKKAFLVVSGGMYCPCEEAVKKVGWPVRACKERRFRVFDLEVGSAGMKGQHSEVSLLQEIYSSMRGLLAIHNPALVLALADTPRSVAEALELATSRHTGSRTSLALLPRNAVPHTLWIADVKLDTLRSWRAMRISVNIITESRAYSLERLLKSLSEAYYLGDEIPLSFNVDAKVDKVTLNMIESYTWPHGPKTLRRRIVQGGLIRSVSESWYPRDDHDYGLLLEDDTEACRGSQRTAKMECN
;
A
#
# COMPACT_ATOMS: atom_id res chain seq x y z
N MET A 1 28.96 -29.50 -15.83
CA MET A 1 29.42 -30.61 -14.98
C MET A 1 28.18 -31.09 -14.26
N GLY A 2 27.44 -32.05 -14.84
CA GLY A 2 27.69 -33.48 -14.67
C GLY A 2 26.68 -33.96 -13.61
N ALA A 3 25.52 -34.56 -13.91
CA ALA A 3 25.19 -35.55 -14.93
C ALA A 3 26.05 -36.82 -14.84
N GLU A 4 25.44 -37.90 -14.35
CA GLU A 4 25.57 -39.27 -14.84
C GLU A 4 24.31 -40.03 -14.33
N GLN A 5 23.42 -40.53 -15.19
CA GLN A 5 23.52 -41.72 -16.05
C GLN A 5 23.22 -43.04 -15.29
N ILE A 6 22.50 -44.04 -15.82
CA ILE A 6 21.68 -44.19 -17.04
C ILE A 6 20.95 -45.58 -17.01
N ILE A 7 19.98 -45.84 -17.92
CA ILE A 7 19.50 -47.20 -18.36
C ILE A 7 18.70 -48.05 -17.33
N GLN A 8 17.72 -48.92 -17.62
CA GLN A 8 16.69 -49.24 -18.66
C GLN A 8 15.69 -50.21 -17.95
N LYS A 9 14.54 -50.72 -18.45
CA LYS A 9 13.70 -50.71 -19.68
C LYS A 9 12.26 -50.99 -19.18
N LEU A 10 11.14 -50.47 -19.70
CA LEU A 10 10.53 -50.60 -21.03
C LEU A 10 10.40 -52.03 -21.59
N SER A 11 9.20 -52.60 -21.47
CA SER A 11 8.57 -53.64 -22.31
C SER A 11 7.17 -53.90 -21.74
N ASP A 12 6.21 -52.99 -21.90
CA ASP A 12 5.30 -52.97 -23.06
C ASP A 12 4.76 -54.36 -23.44
N SER A 13 3.45 -54.58 -23.28
CA SER A 13 2.48 -54.49 -24.39
C SER A 13 1.20 -55.32 -24.17
N ASN A 14 0.06 -54.62 -24.22
CA ASN A 14 -1.19 -54.91 -24.96
C ASN A 14 -1.86 -56.30 -25.01
N SER A 15 -3.16 -56.24 -25.35
CA SER A 15 -4.11 -57.32 -25.68
C SER A 15 -4.72 -58.03 -24.45
N SER A 16 -6.00 -58.42 -24.43
CA SER A 16 -7.08 -58.26 -25.43
C SER A 16 -8.47 -58.30 -24.77
N GLN A 17 -9.50 -58.13 -25.59
CA GLN A 17 -10.92 -57.98 -25.25
C GLN A 17 -11.52 -59.07 -24.35
N ALA A 18 -12.57 -58.62 -23.67
CA ALA A 18 -13.64 -59.37 -23.02
C ALA A 18 -13.97 -60.75 -23.62
N ASN A 19 -14.24 -61.72 -22.74
CA ASN A 19 -15.12 -62.83 -23.07
C ASN A 19 -16.02 -63.21 -21.87
N THR A 20 -17.18 -63.81 -22.18
CA THR A 20 -18.37 -63.88 -21.31
C THR A 20 -18.38 -65.05 -20.32
N GLY A 21 -18.94 -64.89 -19.11
CA GLY A 21 -19.10 -66.02 -18.16
C GLY A 21 -19.89 -65.73 -16.87
N LYS A 22 -21.20 -65.99 -16.90
CA LYS A 22 -22.21 -65.95 -15.82
C LYS A 22 -21.70 -66.08 -14.35
N LEU A 23 -21.94 -65.03 -13.54
CA LEU A 23 -21.82 -65.05 -12.08
C LEU A 23 -22.97 -65.83 -11.41
N LYS A 24 -22.65 -66.67 -10.41
CA LYS A 24 -23.61 -67.16 -9.40
C LYS A 24 -23.71 -66.14 -8.26
N PRO A 25 -24.91 -65.84 -7.72
CA PRO A 25 -25.07 -64.84 -6.66
C PRO A 25 -24.50 -65.33 -5.32
N ARG A 26 -23.63 -64.50 -4.72
CA ARG A 26 -23.13 -64.69 -3.35
C ARG A 26 -24.23 -64.27 -2.36
N ARG A 27 -24.57 -65.11 -1.38
CA ARG A 27 -25.48 -64.73 -0.29
C ARG A 27 -24.88 -63.57 0.52
N ILE A 28 -25.57 -62.44 0.56
CA ILE A 28 -25.30 -61.35 1.51
C ILE A 28 -25.93 -61.76 2.85
N LEU A 29 -25.12 -61.87 3.91
CA LEU A 29 -25.68 -61.95 5.26
C LEU A 29 -26.23 -60.57 5.64
N LEU A 30 -27.54 -60.53 5.95
CA LEU A 30 -28.15 -59.39 6.62
C LEU A 30 -27.67 -59.35 8.08
N PRO A 31 -27.36 -58.16 8.66
CA PRO A 31 -26.92 -58.04 10.05
C PRO A 31 -28.04 -58.46 11.02
N ASP A 32 -27.64 -59.02 12.17
CA ASP A 32 -28.57 -59.42 13.24
C ASP A 32 -29.41 -58.23 13.73
N LYS A 33 -30.66 -58.50 14.10
CA LYS A 33 -31.62 -57.50 14.60
C LYS A 33 -31.05 -56.71 15.78
N LYS A 34 -30.26 -57.35 16.64
CA LYS A 34 -29.60 -56.66 17.77
C LYS A 34 -28.58 -55.61 17.30
N THR A 35 -27.81 -55.89 16.25
CA THR A 35 -26.86 -54.95 15.66
C THR A 35 -27.57 -53.79 14.97
N LEU A 36 -28.67 -54.07 14.25
CA LEU A 36 -29.49 -53.05 13.60
C LEU A 36 -30.14 -52.10 14.64
N ILE A 37 -30.69 -52.66 15.72
CA ILE A 37 -31.25 -51.88 16.84
C ILE A 37 -30.15 -51.05 17.51
N GLY A 38 -28.98 -51.64 17.79
CA GLY A 38 -27.84 -50.93 18.38
C GLY A 38 -27.38 -49.74 17.54
N LEU A 39 -27.21 -49.92 16.22
CA LEU A 39 -26.87 -48.84 15.29
C LEU A 39 -27.96 -47.77 15.23
N THR A 40 -29.24 -48.16 15.23
CA THR A 40 -30.37 -47.23 15.23
C THR A 40 -30.39 -46.38 16.51
N CYS A 41 -30.20 -47.00 17.68
CA CYS A 41 -30.09 -46.28 18.96
C CYS A 41 -28.88 -45.33 18.98
N LEU A 42 -27.74 -45.74 18.43
CA LEU A 42 -26.54 -44.89 18.33
C LEU A 42 -26.81 -43.67 17.42
N GLN A 43 -27.52 -43.87 16.31
CA GLN A 43 -27.88 -42.83 15.35
C GLN A 43 -28.88 -41.83 15.95
N PHE A 44 -29.86 -42.30 16.75
CA PHE A 44 -30.74 -41.43 17.55
C PHE A 44 -29.98 -40.65 18.63
N GLY A 45 -29.02 -41.28 19.32
CA GLY A 45 -28.15 -40.61 20.28
C GLY A 45 -27.32 -39.50 19.63
N PHE A 46 -26.75 -39.75 18.44
CA PHE A 46 -26.02 -38.76 17.67
C PHE A 46 -26.92 -37.60 17.20
N ALA A 47 -28.16 -37.89 16.78
CA ALA A 47 -29.12 -36.87 16.38
C ALA A 47 -29.54 -35.96 17.57
N LEU A 48 -29.79 -36.55 18.74
CA LEU A 48 -30.08 -35.80 19.98
C LEU A 48 -28.89 -34.94 20.44
N TYR A 49 -27.67 -35.49 20.37
CA TYR A 49 -26.45 -34.75 20.69
C TYR A 49 -26.23 -33.58 19.72
N ALA A 50 -26.32 -33.82 18.41
CA ALA A 50 -26.16 -32.77 17.39
C ALA A 50 -27.22 -31.67 17.51
N THR A 51 -28.48 -32.04 17.77
CA THR A 51 -29.58 -31.07 18.00
C THR A 51 -29.34 -30.24 19.26
N SER A 52 -28.87 -30.88 20.35
CA SER A 52 -28.52 -30.17 21.59
C SER A 52 -27.35 -29.22 21.40
N LEU A 53 -26.33 -29.64 20.65
CA LEU A 53 -25.16 -28.83 20.30
C LEU A 53 -25.56 -27.61 19.45
N LEU A 54 -26.42 -27.80 18.45
CA LEU A 54 -26.97 -26.70 17.63
C LEU A 54 -27.79 -25.71 18.48
N LEU A 55 -28.59 -26.19 19.43
CA LEU A 55 -29.33 -25.34 20.38
C LEU A 55 -28.43 -24.61 21.40
N PHE A 56 -27.21 -25.10 21.64
CA PHE A 56 -26.23 -24.47 22.54
C PHE A 56 -25.31 -23.47 21.83
N ILE A 57 -25.03 -23.69 20.53
CA ILE A 57 -24.18 -22.84 19.69
C ILE A 57 -24.99 -21.71 19.01
N SER A 58 -26.30 -21.88 18.83
CA SER A 58 -27.15 -20.83 18.25
C SER A 58 -27.34 -19.65 19.22
N PRO A 59 -26.98 -18.41 18.84
CA PRO A 59 -27.25 -17.24 19.67
C PRO A 59 -28.76 -16.93 19.75
N PRO A 60 -29.23 -16.19 20.77
CA PRO A 60 -30.63 -15.79 20.86
C PRO A 60 -30.95 -14.79 19.74
N THR A 61 -31.66 -15.23 18.71
CA THR A 61 -32.16 -14.36 17.64
C THR A 61 -33.28 -13.46 18.16
N THR A 62 -32.95 -12.20 18.43
CA THR A 62 -33.93 -11.12 18.63
C THR A 62 -34.29 -10.48 17.30
N ASP A 63 -34.85 -11.27 16.38
CA ASP A 63 -35.49 -10.77 15.16
C ASP A 63 -36.91 -11.35 15.07
N SER A 64 -37.89 -10.48 14.94
CA SER A 64 -39.32 -10.76 15.19
C SER A 64 -40.15 -10.76 13.91
N SER A 65 -39.51 -11.05 12.77
CA SER A 65 -40.09 -10.91 11.43
C SER A 65 -40.17 -12.22 10.61
N ALA A 66 -39.71 -13.37 11.14
CA ALA A 66 -39.76 -14.66 10.46
C ALA A 66 -40.38 -15.78 11.31
N HIS A 67 -41.11 -16.68 10.63
CA HIS A 67 -41.74 -17.93 11.13
C HIS A 67 -43.10 -17.83 11.85
N SER A 68 -44.16 -17.69 11.04
CA SER A 68 -45.35 -18.52 11.25
C SER A 68 -44.99 -20.01 11.01
N ASN A 69 -45.55 -20.92 11.81
CA ASN A 69 -45.42 -22.39 11.76
C ASN A 69 -44.27 -23.04 12.55
N ILE A 70 -44.21 -22.79 13.86
CA ILE A 70 -43.62 -23.72 14.84
C ILE A 70 -44.72 -24.11 15.83
N SER A 71 -45.04 -25.40 15.95
CA SER A 71 -46.17 -25.88 16.77
C SER A 71 -45.87 -25.79 18.28
N SER A 72 -46.88 -25.49 19.09
CA SER A 72 -46.77 -25.29 20.55
C SER A 72 -46.11 -26.44 21.34
N ALA A 73 -46.16 -27.66 20.82
CA ALA A 73 -45.52 -28.83 21.43
C ALA A 73 -43.99 -28.70 21.55
N SER A 74 -43.30 -28.06 20.60
CA SER A 74 -41.83 -27.95 20.64
C SER A 74 -41.34 -26.95 21.69
N GLN A 75 -42.10 -25.88 21.96
CA GLN A 75 -41.77 -24.91 23.02
C GLN A 75 -41.90 -25.51 24.43
N ALA A 76 -42.82 -26.45 24.64
CA ALA A 76 -43.00 -27.13 25.92
C ALA A 76 -41.78 -28.01 26.28
N VAL A 77 -41.27 -28.78 25.31
CA VAL A 77 -40.09 -29.65 25.50
C VAL A 77 -38.85 -28.84 25.86
N VAL A 78 -38.62 -27.69 25.20
CA VAL A 78 -37.46 -26.82 25.48
C VAL A 78 -37.52 -26.22 26.89
N LYS A 79 -38.70 -25.84 27.40
CA LYS A 79 -38.86 -25.39 28.79
C LYS A 79 -38.59 -26.51 29.80
N GLN A 80 -39.09 -27.72 29.54
CA GLN A 80 -38.96 -28.83 30.48
C GLN A 80 -37.52 -29.35 30.60
N TRP A 81 -36.75 -29.36 29.50
CA TRP A 81 -35.33 -29.75 29.53
C TRP A 81 -34.41 -28.74 30.22
N ARG A 82 -34.68 -27.42 30.11
CA ARG A 82 -33.90 -26.40 30.83
C ARG A 82 -34.03 -26.52 32.35
N GLY A 83 -35.20 -26.95 32.86
CA GLY A 83 -35.40 -27.18 34.30
C GLY A 83 -34.61 -28.35 34.88
N LEU A 84 -34.19 -29.32 34.04
CA LEU A 84 -33.55 -30.57 34.47
C LEU A 84 -32.01 -30.49 34.49
N VAL A 85 -31.41 -29.60 33.71
CA VAL A 85 -29.94 -29.43 33.62
C VAL A 85 -29.41 -28.39 34.64
N SER A 86 -30.25 -27.51 35.17
CA SER A 86 -29.85 -26.44 36.11
C SER A 86 -29.78 -26.88 37.59
N GLY A 87 -29.86 -28.18 37.88
CA GLY A 87 -29.95 -28.71 39.24
C GLY A 87 -28.67 -29.31 39.79
N THR A 88 -27.69 -28.48 40.21
CA THR A 88 -26.81 -28.72 41.39
C THR A 88 -25.77 -27.61 41.56
N SER A 89 -26.05 -26.64 42.43
CA SER A 89 -25.02 -26.00 43.26
C SER A 89 -25.65 -25.27 44.44
N ARG A 90 -25.95 -26.01 45.50
CA ARG A 90 -26.20 -25.44 46.83
C ARG A 90 -24.85 -25.18 47.49
N HIS A 91 -24.41 -23.92 47.53
CA HIS A 91 -23.51 -23.48 48.59
C HIS A 91 -24.35 -22.71 49.61
N GLY A 92 -24.35 -23.19 50.86
CA GLY A 92 -25.18 -22.64 51.91
C GLY A 92 -24.62 -21.32 52.42
N TYR A 93 -25.43 -20.27 52.37
CA TYR A 93 -25.17 -19.06 53.14
C TYR A 93 -25.61 -19.31 54.58
N LEU A 94 -24.65 -19.34 55.50
CA LEU A 94 -24.90 -19.07 56.91
C LEU A 94 -24.98 -17.54 57.07
N GLU A 95 -26.11 -17.05 57.55
CA GLU A 95 -26.28 -15.62 57.83
C GLU A 95 -25.41 -15.21 59.02
N LEU A 96 -24.53 -14.23 58.77
CA LEU A 96 -23.83 -13.47 59.80
C LEU A 96 -24.34 -12.01 59.71
N PRO A 97 -24.95 -11.46 60.76
CA PRO A 97 -25.55 -10.13 60.68
C PRO A 97 -24.50 -9.02 60.77
N GLY A 98 -24.63 -8.01 59.92
CA GLY A 98 -24.11 -6.66 60.19
C GLY A 98 -22.63 -6.42 59.91
N MET A 99 -22.23 -6.43 58.63
CA MET A 99 -21.15 -5.57 58.15
C MET A 99 -21.59 -4.84 56.89
N SER A 100 -21.85 -3.53 57.02
CA SER A 100 -21.95 -2.64 55.87
C SER A 100 -20.56 -2.51 55.24
N PHE A 101 -20.28 -3.33 54.23
CA PHE A 101 -19.19 -3.03 53.31
C PHE A 101 -19.52 -1.72 52.63
N LEU A 102 -18.79 -0.67 53.00
CA LEU A 102 -18.65 0.51 52.17
C LEU A 102 -18.13 0.01 50.83
N GLN A 103 -19.00 0.01 49.82
CA GLN A 103 -18.63 -0.37 48.47
C GLN A 103 -17.77 0.76 47.92
N GLU A 104 -16.44 0.64 48.10
CA GLU A 104 -15.47 1.51 47.44
C GLU A 104 -15.80 1.54 45.95
N SER A 105 -15.96 2.74 45.37
CA SER A 105 -16.26 2.92 43.95
C SER A 105 -15.22 2.17 43.12
N ALA A 106 -15.63 1.41 42.09
CA ALA A 106 -14.68 0.63 41.29
C ALA A 106 -13.73 1.53 40.48
N CYS A 107 -14.03 2.84 40.41
CA CYS A 107 -13.14 3.84 39.84
C CYS A 107 -11.81 4.00 40.60
N GLU A 108 -10.78 3.36 40.06
CA GLU A 108 -9.38 3.67 40.34
C GLU A 108 -8.88 4.80 39.43
N PHE A 109 -8.08 5.72 39.99
CA PHE A 109 -7.41 6.81 39.25
C PHE A 109 -5.89 6.67 39.36
N GLU A 110 -5.18 6.90 38.25
CA GLU A 110 -3.72 6.82 38.19
C GLU A 110 -3.04 8.06 38.81
N THR A 111 -2.27 7.89 39.88
CA THR A 111 -1.54 8.99 40.54
C THR A 111 -0.22 9.29 39.84
N ILE A 112 -0.16 10.44 39.15
CA ILE A 112 0.99 10.87 38.37
C ILE A 112 1.97 11.65 39.25
N ASN A 113 2.93 10.93 39.83
CA ASN A 113 3.90 11.45 40.81
C ASN A 113 5.17 12.05 40.18
N PHE A 114 5.14 12.39 38.89
CA PHE A 114 6.27 13.01 38.19
C PHE A 114 5.84 14.23 37.37
N ASN A 115 6.79 15.15 37.16
CA ASN A 115 6.63 16.30 36.28
C ASN A 115 6.98 15.93 34.84
N GLN A 116 6.40 16.64 33.88
CA GLN A 116 6.74 16.49 32.46
C GLN A 116 8.25 16.72 32.27
N LYS A 117 8.95 15.77 31.63
CA LYS A 117 10.39 15.89 31.36
C LYS A 117 10.64 17.02 30.36
N THR A 118 11.53 17.95 30.71
CA THR A 118 12.05 19.03 29.86
C THR A 118 13.54 18.80 29.59
N SER A 119 13.98 19.01 28.35
CA SER A 119 15.40 18.97 28.02
C SER A 119 16.12 20.23 28.52
N ILE A 120 17.40 20.09 28.85
CA ILE A 120 18.33 21.19 29.12
C ILE A 120 19.42 21.32 28.02
N ASP A 121 19.40 20.43 27.03
CA ASP A 121 20.34 20.44 25.90
C ASP A 121 19.90 21.51 24.88
N THR A 122 20.48 22.70 25.00
CA THR A 122 20.21 23.85 24.13
C THR A 122 20.45 23.55 22.66
N ALA A 123 21.40 22.69 22.32
CA ALA A 123 21.66 22.30 20.94
C ALA A 123 20.52 21.43 20.40
N THR A 124 20.12 20.38 21.14
CA THR A 124 19.00 19.51 20.72
C THR A 124 17.66 20.27 20.68
N ILE A 125 17.39 21.16 21.65
CA ILE A 125 16.20 22.04 21.62
C ILE A 125 16.18 22.88 20.34
N THR A 126 17.31 23.52 20.00
CA THR A 126 17.44 24.35 18.79
C THR A 126 17.18 23.53 17.53
N LEU A 127 17.84 22.38 17.36
CA LEU A 127 17.68 21.50 16.20
C LEU A 127 16.22 21.04 16.01
N LYS A 128 15.51 20.71 17.09
CA LYS A 128 14.11 20.28 17.05
C LYS A 128 13.16 21.44 16.72
N LYS A 129 13.33 22.60 17.34
CA LYS A 129 12.51 23.80 17.06
C LYS A 129 12.73 24.33 15.64
N GLU A 130 13.96 24.30 15.13
CA GLU A 130 14.26 24.66 13.74
C GLU A 130 13.55 23.74 12.73
N LEU A 131 13.67 22.41 12.88
CA LEU A 131 13.03 21.49 11.95
C LEU A 131 11.50 21.62 11.99
N PHE A 132 10.92 21.80 13.18
CA PHE A 132 9.49 22.06 13.32
C PHE A 132 9.07 23.33 12.55
N LYS A 133 9.83 24.42 12.70
CA LYS A 133 9.61 25.67 11.97
C LYS A 133 9.72 25.48 10.46
N GLU A 134 10.76 24.80 9.97
CA GLU A 134 10.97 24.54 8.53
C GLU A 134 9.80 23.80 7.89
N ILE A 135 9.26 22.77 8.57
CA ILE A 135 8.10 22.01 8.08
C ILE A 135 6.83 22.88 8.14
N MET A 136 6.62 23.65 9.21
CA MET A 136 5.48 24.56 9.33
C MET A 136 5.51 25.66 8.26
N ASP A 137 6.65 26.29 8.01
CA ASP A 137 6.84 27.32 6.99
C ASP A 137 6.66 26.73 5.57
N PHE A 138 7.04 25.47 5.34
CA PHE A 138 6.76 24.76 4.09
C PHE A 138 5.27 24.45 3.92
N GLN A 139 4.60 23.86 4.91
CA GLN A 139 3.19 23.51 4.81
C GLN A 139 2.31 24.76 4.71
N ASN A 140 2.59 25.80 5.48
CA ASN A 140 1.82 27.04 5.40
C ASN A 140 1.87 27.68 4.00
N ARG A 141 3.02 27.60 3.30
CA ARG A 141 3.17 28.06 1.90
C ARG A 141 2.50 27.14 0.87
N THR A 142 2.52 25.83 1.08
CA THR A 142 2.08 24.85 0.05
C THR A 142 0.62 24.44 0.15
N ARG A 143 0.01 24.50 1.34
CA ARG A 143 -1.38 24.03 1.58
C ARG A 143 -2.17 24.87 2.58
N GLY A 144 -1.52 25.80 3.29
CA GLY A 144 -2.08 26.52 4.42
C GLY A 144 -2.23 25.64 5.67
N CYS A 145 -1.87 26.21 6.83
CA CYS A 145 -2.03 25.57 8.13
C CYS A 145 -2.96 26.44 8.99
N GLU A 146 -4.23 26.09 9.12
CA GLU A 146 -5.23 26.84 9.88
C GLU A 146 -5.05 26.69 11.40
N THR A 147 -5.25 27.78 12.16
CA THR A 147 -5.47 27.76 13.61
C THR A 147 -6.79 27.07 13.95
N LEU A 148 -6.97 26.67 15.21
CA LEU A 148 -8.25 26.16 15.69
C LEU A 148 -9.43 27.12 15.43
N LYS A 149 -9.20 28.44 15.55
CA LYS A 149 -10.24 29.46 15.27
C LYS A 149 -10.61 29.51 13.79
N GLU A 150 -9.61 29.44 12.90
CA GLU A 150 -9.83 29.41 11.45
C GLU A 150 -10.55 28.11 11.04
N LEU A 151 -10.14 26.94 11.55
CA LEU A 151 -10.81 25.66 11.31
C LEU A 151 -12.29 25.68 11.72
N MET A 152 -12.59 26.15 12.94
CA MET A 152 -13.97 26.21 13.45
C MET A 152 -14.83 27.30 12.77
N ALA A 153 -14.24 28.13 11.90
CA ALA A 153 -14.95 29.07 11.03
C ALA A 153 -15.12 28.56 9.58
N MET A 154 -14.47 27.44 9.22
CA MET A 154 -14.67 26.82 7.91
C MET A 154 -16.06 26.17 7.83
N PRO A 155 -16.78 26.25 6.70
CA PRO A 155 -18.04 25.53 6.52
C PRO A 155 -17.86 24.02 6.64
N SER A 156 -18.63 23.41 7.54
CA SER A 156 -18.69 21.97 7.75
C SER A 156 -20.03 21.41 7.30
N LYS A 157 -20.04 20.19 6.74
CA LYS A 157 -21.30 19.49 6.41
C LYS A 157 -22.18 19.22 7.63
N TRP A 158 -21.61 19.29 8.84
CA TRP A 158 -22.31 19.08 10.12
C TRP A 158 -22.88 20.36 10.74
N ASP A 159 -22.65 21.53 10.14
CA ASP A 159 -23.25 22.80 10.60
C ASP A 159 -24.77 22.84 10.37
N LYS A 160 -25.29 21.95 9.51
CA LYS A 160 -26.69 21.84 9.12
C LYS A 160 -27.10 20.37 9.04
N GLY A 161 -28.06 19.95 9.87
CA GLY A 161 -28.57 18.58 9.88
C GLY A 161 -28.41 17.90 11.24
N PRO A 162 -28.58 16.56 11.32
CA PRO A 162 -28.34 15.81 12.54
C PRO A 162 -26.85 15.81 12.91
N PRO A 163 -26.50 15.71 14.22
CA PRO A 163 -25.11 15.59 14.63
C PRO A 163 -24.50 14.26 14.15
N PRO A 164 -23.20 14.24 13.81
CA PRO A 164 -22.51 13.04 13.37
C PRO A 164 -22.45 11.97 14.47
N LYS A 165 -22.64 10.71 14.06
CA LYS A 165 -22.48 9.56 14.95
C LYS A 165 -21.00 9.19 15.06
N VAL A 166 -20.46 9.31 16.27
CA VAL A 166 -19.08 8.91 16.58
C VAL A 166 -19.07 7.69 17.50
N THR A 167 -18.47 6.59 17.03
CA THR A 167 -18.15 5.43 17.85
C THR A 167 -16.73 5.57 18.38
N ILE A 168 -16.56 5.52 19.69
CA ILE A 168 -15.24 5.61 20.33
C ILE A 168 -14.75 4.19 20.66
N VAL A 169 -13.48 3.90 20.44
CA VAL A 169 -12.85 2.62 20.77
C VAL A 169 -11.68 2.88 21.72
N LEU A 170 -11.82 2.42 22.97
CA LEU A 170 -10.82 2.55 24.03
C LEU A 170 -10.06 1.23 24.18
N ASN A 171 -8.76 1.24 23.99
CA ASN A 171 -7.93 0.03 24.08
C ASN A 171 -7.18 -0.02 25.42
N HIS A 172 -7.71 -0.77 26.39
CA HIS A 172 -7.14 -0.90 27.74
C HIS A 172 -6.34 -2.18 27.93
N TYR A 173 -5.15 -2.05 28.53
CA TYR A 173 -4.35 -3.21 28.92
C TYR A 173 -3.98 -3.21 30.40
N LYS A 174 -3.33 -2.15 30.91
CA LYS A 174 -2.80 -2.13 32.29
C LYS A 174 -3.00 -0.82 33.06
N ARG A 175 -3.41 0.26 32.40
CA ARG A 175 -3.58 1.59 33.03
C ARG A 175 -4.79 1.66 33.96
N LYS A 176 -4.83 2.70 34.79
CA LYS A 176 -5.91 3.02 35.74
C LYS A 176 -6.58 4.35 35.39
N THR A 177 -7.01 4.44 34.14
CA THR A 177 -7.43 5.68 33.47
C THR A 177 -8.85 5.61 32.90
N LEU A 178 -9.47 4.42 32.90
CA LEU A 178 -10.77 4.18 32.27
C LEU A 178 -11.85 5.13 32.80
N CYS A 179 -11.91 5.39 34.11
CA CYS A 179 -12.87 6.34 34.67
C CYS A 179 -12.64 7.76 34.16
N ALA A 180 -11.41 8.26 34.16
CA ALA A 180 -11.11 9.59 33.64
C ALA A 180 -11.44 9.72 32.14
N GLN A 181 -11.23 8.67 31.35
CA GLN A 181 -11.66 8.62 29.94
C GLN A 181 -13.19 8.63 29.81
N LEU A 182 -13.92 7.76 30.53
CA LEU A 182 -15.38 7.71 30.48
C LEU A 182 -16.01 9.02 30.94
N ASP A 183 -15.54 9.60 32.04
CA ASP A 183 -15.93 10.93 32.51
C ASP A 183 -15.76 12.00 31.42
N ALA A 184 -14.58 12.05 30.79
CA ALA A 184 -14.25 13.04 29.77
C ALA A 184 -15.06 12.86 28.47
N LEU A 185 -15.42 11.62 28.11
CA LEU A 185 -16.17 11.29 26.91
C LEU A 185 -17.68 11.49 27.10
N LEU A 186 -18.24 11.08 28.23
CA LEU A 186 -19.67 11.28 28.54
C LEU A 186 -20.02 12.76 28.71
N LYS A 187 -19.04 13.60 29.08
CA LYS A 187 -19.18 15.06 29.25
C LYS A 187 -18.78 15.86 27.99
N GLN A 188 -18.70 15.23 26.82
CA GLN A 188 -18.41 15.92 25.55
C GLN A 188 -19.56 16.85 25.14
N THR A 189 -19.20 18.02 24.61
CA THR A 189 -20.13 19.04 24.07
C THR A 189 -20.84 18.59 22.79
N LEU A 190 -20.27 17.63 22.06
CA LEU A 190 -20.98 16.82 21.07
C LEU A 190 -21.21 15.43 21.70
N PRO A 191 -22.45 14.97 21.90
CA PRO A 191 -22.71 13.64 22.42
C PRO A 191 -22.13 12.53 21.54
N LEU A 192 -21.48 11.55 22.15
CA LEU A 192 -21.03 10.33 21.48
C LEU A 192 -22.19 9.41 21.10
N HIS A 193 -21.98 8.57 20.08
CA HIS A 193 -22.94 7.53 19.69
C HIS A 193 -22.78 6.27 20.55
N SER A 194 -21.55 5.73 20.64
CA SER A 194 -21.20 4.59 21.50
C SER A 194 -19.74 4.64 21.96
N VAL A 195 -19.43 3.98 23.08
CA VAL A 195 -18.06 3.76 23.58
C VAL A 195 -17.81 2.27 23.71
N TRP A 196 -16.76 1.78 23.07
CA TRP A 196 -16.36 0.38 23.08
C TRP A 196 -15.07 0.23 23.87
N ILE A 197 -15.15 -0.42 25.02
CA ILE A 197 -14.00 -0.68 25.90
C ILE A 197 -13.46 -2.05 25.55
N LEU A 198 -12.21 -2.10 25.07
CA LEU A 198 -11.53 -3.32 24.68
C LEU A 198 -10.49 -3.70 25.75
N ALA A 199 -10.62 -4.89 26.32
CA ALA A 199 -9.70 -5.46 27.31
C ALA A 199 -9.15 -6.81 26.82
N PHE A 200 -8.38 -6.79 25.73
CA PHE A 200 -7.83 -8.00 25.10
C PHE A 200 -6.53 -8.44 25.79
N GLY A 201 -6.53 -9.64 26.37
CA GLY A 201 -5.42 -10.18 27.17
C GLY A 201 -5.11 -9.39 28.45
N SER A 202 -5.94 -8.42 28.83
CA SER A 202 -5.67 -7.52 29.96
C SER A 202 -5.67 -8.27 31.30
N PRO A 203 -4.62 -8.13 32.14
CA PRO A 203 -4.66 -8.63 33.52
C PRO A 203 -5.65 -7.87 34.42
N ASN A 204 -6.15 -6.71 33.98
CA ASN A 204 -7.10 -5.88 34.71
C ASN A 204 -8.56 -6.09 34.24
N GLU A 205 -8.83 -7.07 33.36
CA GLU A 205 -10.14 -7.28 32.71
C GLU A 205 -11.33 -7.20 33.66
N ALA A 206 -11.28 -7.93 34.78
CA ALA A 206 -12.38 -7.98 35.74
C ALA A 206 -12.67 -6.62 36.40
N LYS A 207 -11.62 -5.81 36.64
CA LYS A 207 -11.76 -4.45 37.19
C LYS A 207 -12.30 -3.48 36.15
N LEU A 208 -11.78 -3.53 34.93
CA LEU A 208 -12.24 -2.70 33.82
C LEU A 208 -13.73 -3.00 33.48
N ARG A 209 -14.13 -4.27 33.60
CA ARG A 209 -15.54 -4.70 33.47
C ARG A 209 -16.42 -4.14 34.58
N ALA A 210 -15.98 -4.22 35.83
CA ALA A 210 -16.71 -3.67 36.98
C ALA A 210 -16.92 -2.15 36.84
N ILE A 211 -15.88 -1.41 36.44
CA ILE A 211 -15.97 0.02 36.11
C ILE A 211 -17.01 0.27 35.00
N ALA A 212 -16.93 -0.47 33.88
CA ALA A 212 -17.87 -0.30 32.77
C ALA A 212 -19.34 -0.56 33.18
N GLN A 213 -19.57 -1.46 34.14
CA GLN A 213 -20.89 -1.76 34.69
C GLN A 213 -21.39 -0.69 35.68
N GLU A 214 -20.51 -0.09 36.49
CA GLU A 214 -20.85 0.96 37.45
C GLU A 214 -21.42 2.22 36.76
N TYR A 215 -20.90 2.59 35.58
CA TYR A 215 -21.41 3.73 34.80
C TYR A 215 -22.83 3.56 34.27
N ASN A 216 -23.32 2.31 34.12
CA ASN A 216 -24.69 1.96 33.73
C ASN A 216 -25.28 2.76 32.53
N ASP A 217 -24.46 3.05 31.51
CA ASP A 217 -24.87 3.77 30.30
C ASP A 217 -25.00 2.78 29.12
N SER A 218 -26.19 2.71 28.53
CA SER A 218 -26.51 1.86 27.36
C SER A 218 -25.60 2.03 26.14
N ARG A 219 -24.85 3.15 26.05
CA ARG A 219 -23.89 3.43 24.97
C ARG A 219 -22.52 2.80 25.22
N ILE A 220 -22.25 2.32 26.43
CA ILE A 220 -20.99 1.68 26.80
C ILE A 220 -21.09 0.17 26.52
N VAL A 221 -20.18 -0.33 25.69
CA VAL A 221 -20.05 -1.75 25.36
C VAL A 221 -18.68 -2.23 25.84
N PHE A 222 -18.66 -3.24 26.70
CA PHE A 222 -17.43 -3.85 27.18
C PHE A 222 -17.14 -5.16 26.44
N MET A 223 -15.95 -5.27 25.85
CA MET A 223 -15.49 -6.45 25.11
C MET A 223 -14.10 -6.87 25.61
N SER A 224 -13.95 -8.16 25.88
CA SER A 224 -12.66 -8.73 26.31
C SER A 224 -12.40 -10.06 25.62
N SER A 225 -11.15 -10.49 25.70
CA SER A 225 -10.65 -11.74 25.15
C SER A 225 -9.50 -12.22 26.03
N SER A 226 -9.36 -13.53 26.21
CA SER A 226 -8.16 -14.10 26.83
C SER A 226 -6.93 -14.00 25.92
N TYR A 227 -7.14 -13.79 24.61
CA TYR A 227 -6.08 -13.58 23.64
C TYR A 227 -5.77 -12.08 23.50
N ASP A 228 -4.48 -11.74 23.59
CA ASP A 228 -3.96 -10.38 23.40
C ASP A 228 -3.78 -10.07 21.90
N LEU A 229 -4.74 -9.34 21.33
CA LEU A 229 -4.73 -8.88 19.93
C LEU A 229 -3.79 -7.67 19.69
N LYS A 230 -2.98 -7.28 20.68
CA LYS A 230 -2.00 -6.20 20.62
C LYS A 230 -2.61 -4.90 20.07
N TYR A 231 -1.83 -4.13 19.33
CA TYR A 231 -2.21 -2.81 18.85
C TYR A 231 -3.20 -2.83 17.68
N TYR A 232 -3.26 -3.92 16.90
CA TYR A 232 -4.15 -4.02 15.73
C TYR A 232 -5.59 -4.37 16.10
N GLY A 233 -5.83 -5.08 17.22
CA GLY A 233 -7.16 -5.54 17.63
C GLY A 233 -8.20 -4.42 17.70
N ARG A 234 -7.83 -3.23 18.19
CA ARG A 234 -8.73 -2.06 18.26
C ARG A 234 -9.21 -1.57 16.90
N PHE A 235 -8.34 -1.60 15.88
CA PHE A 235 -8.71 -1.25 14.50
C PHE A 235 -9.54 -2.34 13.84
N GLN A 236 -9.28 -3.61 14.17
CA GLN A 236 -10.06 -4.75 13.66
C GLN A 236 -11.49 -4.70 14.21
N MET A 237 -11.67 -4.36 15.49
CA MET A 237 -13.00 -4.11 16.07
C MET A 237 -13.68 -2.91 15.44
N ALA A 238 -12.97 -1.80 15.22
CA ALA A 238 -13.52 -0.59 14.61
C ALA A 238 -14.15 -0.80 13.22
N LEU A 239 -13.84 -1.89 12.51
CA LEU A 239 -14.54 -2.29 11.27
C LEU A 239 -16.04 -2.59 11.48
N GLN A 240 -16.44 -2.96 12.69
CA GLN A 240 -17.82 -3.31 13.04
C GLN A 240 -18.66 -2.10 13.47
N ALA A 241 -18.13 -0.87 13.39
CA ALA A 241 -18.82 0.36 13.77
C ALA A 241 -19.92 0.75 12.75
N GLU A 242 -20.86 -0.15 12.49
CA GLU A 242 -21.97 0.02 11.57
C GLU A 242 -22.85 1.20 11.97
N GLY A 243 -23.24 2.02 10.98
CA GLY A 243 -24.05 3.20 11.20
C GLY A 243 -23.34 4.38 11.87
N ALA A 244 -22.03 4.29 12.17
CA ALA A 244 -21.22 5.43 12.59
C ALA A 244 -20.66 6.20 11.37
N ASP A 245 -20.64 7.53 11.46
CA ASP A 245 -20.00 8.40 10.47
C ASP A 245 -18.47 8.40 10.64
N TYR A 246 -18.02 8.37 11.90
CA TYR A 246 -16.62 8.40 12.27
C TYR A 246 -16.33 7.42 13.42
N VAL A 247 -15.11 6.92 13.45
CA VAL A 247 -14.56 6.20 14.61
C VAL A 247 -13.47 7.04 15.26
N TYR A 248 -13.45 7.08 16.60
CA TYR A 248 -12.37 7.67 17.37
C TYR A 248 -11.67 6.61 18.22
N ILE A 249 -10.46 6.25 17.84
CA ILE A 249 -9.66 5.21 18.49
C ILE A 249 -8.65 5.89 19.43
N LEU A 250 -8.59 5.43 20.68
CA LEU A 250 -7.74 5.98 21.75
C LEU A 250 -6.95 4.89 22.47
N ASP A 251 -5.68 5.17 22.75
CA ASP A 251 -4.87 4.42 23.72
C ASP A 251 -5.37 4.69 25.16
N ASP A 252 -4.96 3.86 26.13
CA ASP A 252 -5.41 3.96 27.53
C ASP A 252 -4.78 5.13 28.31
N ASP A 253 -3.87 5.92 27.74
CA ASP A 253 -3.27 7.10 28.37
C ASP A 253 -3.74 8.47 27.83
N MET A 254 -4.80 8.49 27.00
CA MET A 254 -5.30 9.71 26.35
C MET A 254 -6.61 10.22 26.95
N ILE A 255 -6.65 11.42 27.55
CA ILE A 255 -7.87 11.98 28.19
C ILE A 255 -8.36 13.23 27.44
N PRO A 256 -9.28 13.12 26.47
CA PRO A 256 -9.67 14.23 25.59
C PRO A 256 -10.51 15.31 26.31
N GLY A 257 -10.22 16.58 26.04
CA GLY A 257 -11.01 17.72 26.53
C GLY A 257 -12.44 17.74 25.98
N ARG A 258 -13.37 18.41 26.68
CA ARG A 258 -14.84 18.34 26.44
C ARG A 258 -15.30 18.87 25.06
N LYS A 259 -14.45 19.55 24.30
CA LYS A 259 -14.76 20.05 22.95
C LYS A 259 -14.17 19.16 21.84
N MET A 260 -13.41 18.11 22.17
CA MET A 260 -12.62 17.37 21.19
C MET A 260 -13.48 16.69 20.12
N LEU A 261 -14.58 16.01 20.49
CA LEU A 261 -15.47 15.40 19.48
C LEU A 261 -16.08 16.44 18.53
N LYS A 262 -16.48 17.61 19.04
CA LYS A 262 -16.99 18.71 18.23
C LYS A 262 -15.93 19.25 17.27
N ILE A 263 -14.70 19.43 17.73
CA ILE A 263 -13.56 19.93 16.93
C ILE A 263 -13.20 18.93 15.82
N LEU A 264 -13.09 17.63 16.15
CA LEU A 264 -12.76 16.57 15.20
C LEU A 264 -13.82 16.41 14.12
N THR A 265 -15.09 16.27 14.53
CA THR A 265 -16.22 16.10 13.60
C THR A 265 -16.41 17.32 12.70
N HIS A 266 -16.36 18.54 13.25
CA HIS A 266 -16.43 19.77 12.48
C HIS A 266 -15.35 19.81 11.41
N THR A 267 -14.09 19.60 11.82
CA THR A 267 -12.92 19.63 10.93
C THR A 267 -13.03 18.58 9.82
N ALA A 268 -13.32 17.32 10.17
CA ALA A 268 -13.51 16.23 9.21
C ALA A 268 -14.82 16.34 8.38
N GLY A 269 -15.68 17.31 8.69
CA GLY A 269 -16.83 17.69 7.87
C GLY A 269 -16.55 18.86 6.90
N THR A 270 -15.39 19.52 7.01
CA THR A 270 -14.96 20.56 6.05
C THR A 270 -14.51 19.94 4.73
N LYS A 271 -14.64 20.69 3.62
CA LYS A 271 -14.18 20.23 2.29
C LYS A 271 -12.66 19.97 2.23
N LYS A 272 -11.85 20.65 3.05
CA LYS A 272 -10.38 20.52 3.03
C LYS A 272 -9.90 19.26 3.75
N TYR A 273 -10.59 18.85 4.82
CA TYR A 273 -10.19 17.74 5.69
C TYR A 273 -11.18 16.57 5.68
N SER A 274 -12.09 16.50 4.70
CA SER A 274 -13.09 15.43 4.59
C SER A 274 -12.50 14.03 4.38
N ASN A 275 -11.24 13.95 3.92
CA ASN A 275 -10.50 12.71 3.73
C ASN A 275 -9.19 12.70 4.55
N ALA A 276 -9.29 13.12 5.81
CA ALA A 276 -8.19 13.14 6.77
C ALA A 276 -8.33 12.07 7.84
N VAL A 277 -7.20 11.67 8.44
CA VAL A 277 -7.14 11.16 9.80
C VAL A 277 -6.70 12.29 10.70
N LEU A 278 -7.43 12.55 11.77
CA LEU A 278 -7.16 13.61 12.73
C LEU A 278 -6.74 12.98 14.08
N GLY A 279 -5.78 13.59 14.76
CA GLY A 279 -5.33 13.16 16.09
C GLY A 279 -4.65 14.30 16.83
N SER A 280 -4.20 14.07 18.06
CA SER A 280 -3.49 15.07 18.88
C SER A 280 -1.99 14.85 18.98
N ILE A 281 -1.50 13.66 18.60
CA ILE A 281 -0.10 13.27 18.68
C ILE A 281 0.30 12.60 17.35
N GLY A 282 1.51 12.85 16.87
CA GLY A 282 2.04 12.22 15.66
C GLY A 282 3.55 12.34 15.52
N ARG A 283 4.04 11.90 14.36
CA ARG A 283 5.45 11.73 14.05
C ARG A 283 5.77 12.24 12.65
N VAL A 284 6.89 12.93 12.53
CA VAL A 284 7.55 13.20 11.25
C VAL A 284 8.73 12.24 11.14
N LEU A 285 8.82 11.52 10.03
CA LEU A 285 9.83 10.51 9.75
C LEU A 285 11.22 11.12 9.50
N PRO A 286 12.28 10.30 9.49
CA PRO A 286 13.64 10.77 9.27
C PRO A 286 13.84 11.46 7.91
N PHE A 287 14.74 12.44 7.90
CA PHE A 287 15.18 13.18 6.72
C PHE A 287 16.50 12.59 6.20
N ARG A 288 16.85 12.90 4.95
CA ARG A 288 18.11 12.43 4.35
C ARG A 288 19.31 13.23 4.88
N GLN A 289 20.32 12.52 5.40
CA GLN A 289 21.60 13.08 5.83
C GLN A 289 22.51 13.41 4.64
N LYS A 290 23.60 14.14 4.89
CA LYS A 290 24.59 14.57 3.87
C LYS A 290 25.23 13.42 3.08
N ASP A 291 25.31 12.22 3.67
CA ASP A 291 25.86 11.02 3.03
C ASP A 291 24.80 10.20 2.26
N PHE A 292 23.64 10.80 2.01
CA PHE A 292 22.46 10.22 1.37
C PHE A 292 21.75 9.12 2.19
N SER A 293 22.19 8.83 3.42
CA SER A 293 21.46 7.91 4.31
C SER A 293 20.27 8.56 4.99
N PHE A 294 19.33 7.75 5.42
CA PHE A 294 18.35 8.13 6.43
C PHE A 294 18.71 7.49 7.78
N PRO A 295 18.69 8.26 8.88
CA PRO A 295 19.00 7.75 10.20
C PRO A 295 17.82 6.98 10.80
N SER A 296 18.04 6.37 11.96
CA SER A 296 16.93 5.95 12.82
C SER A 296 16.13 7.17 13.29
N TYR A 297 14.81 7.03 13.42
CA TYR A 297 13.97 8.08 14.03
C TYR A 297 14.25 8.31 15.53
N ARG A 298 15.13 7.50 16.13
CA ARG A 298 15.67 7.67 17.49
C ARG A 298 17.17 8.02 17.52
N LYS A 299 17.82 8.36 16.40
CA LYS A 299 19.23 8.78 16.40
C LYS A 299 19.38 10.10 17.20
N TYR A 300 20.15 10.06 18.28
CA TYR A 300 20.39 11.22 19.14
C TYR A 300 21.25 12.29 18.44
N GLY A 301 21.08 13.56 18.82
CA GLY A 301 21.95 14.67 18.40
C GLY A 301 21.90 15.03 16.92
N VAL A 302 20.92 14.53 16.16
CA VAL A 302 20.73 14.86 14.74
C VAL A 302 19.37 15.48 14.46
N LYS A 303 19.35 16.50 13.60
CA LYS A 303 18.11 17.12 13.09
C LYS A 303 17.32 16.11 12.28
N GLU A 304 18.00 15.31 11.47
CA GLU A 304 17.37 14.40 10.49
C GLU A 304 16.70 13.16 11.09
N ALA A 305 16.67 12.97 12.42
CA ALA A 305 15.89 11.90 13.05
C ALA A 305 14.37 12.14 13.05
N GLY A 306 13.89 13.25 12.48
CA GLY A 306 12.47 13.61 12.46
C GLY A 306 11.97 14.13 13.81
N LEU A 307 10.65 14.18 13.98
CA LEU A 307 9.99 14.82 15.14
C LEU A 307 8.96 13.91 15.80
N TYR A 308 8.81 14.06 17.12
CA TYR A 308 7.55 13.83 17.81
C TYR A 308 6.79 15.16 17.82
N LEU A 309 5.46 15.11 17.75
CA LEU A 309 4.63 16.32 17.78
C LEU A 309 3.31 16.05 18.52
N PRO A 310 2.86 16.95 19.42
CA PRO A 310 3.68 17.96 20.08
C PRO A 310 4.85 17.32 20.85
N ASP A 311 5.83 18.13 21.25
CA ASP A 311 6.97 17.65 22.04
C ASP A 311 7.27 18.61 23.20
N PRO A 312 6.63 18.43 24.37
CA PRO A 312 6.86 19.27 25.54
C PRO A 312 8.30 19.23 26.04
N ALA A 313 9.05 18.16 25.76
CA ALA A 313 10.44 18.05 26.19
C ALA A 313 11.35 19.07 25.51
N TYR A 314 10.93 19.60 24.36
CA TYR A 314 11.62 20.67 23.64
C TYR A 314 10.75 21.93 23.47
N ASP A 315 9.68 22.08 24.24
CA ASP A 315 8.75 23.22 24.17
C ASP A 315 8.21 23.45 22.74
N ILE A 316 7.67 22.37 22.14
CA ILE A 316 7.02 22.38 20.82
C ILE A 316 5.52 22.12 21.01
N THR A 317 4.70 23.14 20.72
CA THR A 317 3.23 23.06 20.73
C THR A 317 2.66 23.24 19.33
N VAL A 318 1.58 22.51 19.01
CA VAL A 318 0.91 22.59 17.70
C VAL A 318 -0.29 23.53 17.81
N GLN A 319 -0.11 24.78 17.37
CA GLN A 319 -1.14 25.84 17.42
C GLN A 319 -1.85 26.06 16.06
N ARG A 320 -1.33 25.44 15.00
CA ARG A 320 -1.89 25.44 13.64
C ARG A 320 -1.87 24.00 13.14
N ILE A 321 -2.91 23.56 12.41
CA ILE A 321 -3.04 22.17 11.94
C ILE A 321 -1.85 21.80 11.05
N MET A 322 -1.30 20.61 11.28
CA MET A 322 -0.05 20.18 10.66
C MET A 322 -0.20 18.75 10.13
N GLN A 323 0.15 18.55 8.85
CA GLN A 323 0.27 17.19 8.30
C GLN A 323 1.51 16.52 8.90
N VAL A 324 1.39 15.25 9.25
CA VAL A 324 2.49 14.42 9.75
C VAL A 324 2.55 13.10 8.98
N ASP A 325 3.65 12.37 9.12
CA ASP A 325 3.84 11.09 8.45
C ASP A 325 3.06 9.96 9.10
N PHE A 326 2.74 10.06 10.39
CA PHE A 326 1.69 9.25 11.02
C PHE A 326 1.22 9.87 12.34
N LEU A 327 0.02 9.51 12.76
CA LEU A 327 -0.52 9.83 14.09
C LEU A 327 -0.21 8.71 15.08
N SER A 328 -0.12 9.03 16.37
CA SER A 328 0.04 8.07 17.46
C SER A 328 -0.99 8.34 18.56
N SER A 329 -1.38 7.30 19.30
CA SER A 329 -2.27 7.29 20.47
C SER A 329 -3.71 7.80 20.30
N SER A 330 -4.01 8.52 19.22
CA SER A 330 -5.37 8.97 18.88
C SER A 330 -5.56 8.98 17.36
N TRP A 331 -6.65 8.37 16.88
CA TRP A 331 -6.99 8.33 15.46
C TRP A 331 -8.50 8.54 15.28
N PHE A 332 -8.87 9.67 14.70
CA PHE A 332 -10.23 10.01 14.30
C PHE A 332 -10.32 10.00 12.77
N LEU A 333 -11.21 9.18 12.22
CA LEU A 333 -11.38 8.99 10.78
C LEU A 333 -12.79 8.53 10.43
N SER A 334 -13.17 8.67 9.16
CA SER A 334 -14.39 8.06 8.62
C SER A 334 -14.38 6.55 8.94
N ALA A 335 -15.53 6.02 9.37
CA ALA A 335 -15.67 4.59 9.63
C ALA A 335 -15.30 3.74 8.39
N GLU A 336 -15.57 4.26 7.18
CA GLU A 336 -15.17 3.61 5.93
C GLU A 336 -13.63 3.45 5.80
N ASN A 337 -12.87 4.45 6.26
CA ASN A 337 -11.40 4.48 6.08
C ASN A 337 -10.67 3.47 6.99
N VAL A 338 -11.31 2.94 8.03
CA VAL A 338 -10.71 1.92 8.92
C VAL A 338 -10.32 0.65 8.15
N LYS A 339 -11.13 0.24 7.15
CA LYS A 339 -10.86 -0.95 6.32
C LYS A 339 -9.54 -0.88 5.55
N THR A 340 -9.02 0.32 5.32
CA THR A 340 -7.79 0.55 4.56
C THR A 340 -6.56 -0.02 5.25
N LEU A 341 -6.53 -0.09 6.59
CA LEU A 341 -5.44 -0.70 7.35
C LEU A 341 -5.17 -2.17 6.94
N PHE A 342 -6.20 -2.86 6.47
CA PHE A 342 -6.19 -4.30 6.20
C PHE A 342 -6.17 -4.65 4.70
N ILE A 343 -5.88 -3.68 3.81
CA ILE A 343 -5.70 -3.95 2.37
C ILE A 343 -4.42 -4.77 2.14
N GLU A 344 -3.31 -4.37 2.77
CA GLU A 344 -2.08 -5.16 2.83
C GLU A 344 -1.87 -5.71 4.24
N THR A 345 -1.40 -6.95 4.34
CA THR A 345 -0.91 -7.51 5.61
C THR A 345 0.29 -6.69 6.11
N PRO A 346 0.30 -6.22 7.37
CA PRO A 346 1.44 -5.50 7.93
C PRO A 346 2.67 -6.39 8.06
N PHE A 347 3.86 -5.79 8.14
CA PHE A 347 5.12 -6.51 8.41
C PHE A 347 5.06 -7.34 9.70
N THR A 348 4.40 -6.80 10.72
CA THR A 348 4.21 -7.44 12.02
C THR A 348 2.95 -6.90 12.68
N PHE A 349 2.25 -7.78 13.40
CA PHE A 349 1.13 -7.39 14.26
C PHE A 349 1.58 -6.93 15.67
N ALA A 350 2.89 -6.95 15.95
CA ALA A 350 3.45 -6.63 17.26
C ALA A 350 3.61 -5.12 17.54
N THR A 351 3.69 -4.27 16.50
CA THR A 351 3.76 -2.79 16.58
C THR A 351 3.74 -2.19 15.17
N GLY A 352 3.44 -0.89 15.04
CA GLY A 352 3.56 -0.14 13.77
C GLY A 352 2.25 0.01 13.01
N GLU A 353 1.14 -0.36 13.65
CA GLU A 353 -0.24 -0.15 13.21
C GLU A 353 -0.53 1.32 12.87
N ASP A 354 0.12 2.24 13.59
CA ASP A 354 -0.04 3.68 13.51
C ASP A 354 0.58 4.25 12.22
N LEU A 355 1.78 3.78 11.89
CA LEU A 355 2.47 3.99 10.63
C LEU A 355 1.77 3.27 9.47
N HIS A 356 1.42 1.99 9.63
CA HIS A 356 0.77 1.18 8.60
C HIS A 356 -0.57 1.80 8.19
N LEU A 357 -1.38 2.27 9.15
CA LEU A 357 -2.62 3.00 8.88
C LEU A 357 -2.38 4.19 7.94
N SER A 358 -1.42 5.05 8.27
CA SER A 358 -1.13 6.27 7.53
C SER A 358 -0.58 5.97 6.12
N TYR A 359 0.28 4.96 6.00
CA TYR A 359 0.79 4.45 4.73
C TYR A 359 -0.31 3.88 3.84
N GLN A 360 -1.14 2.96 4.35
CA GLN A 360 -2.24 2.38 3.59
C GLN A 360 -3.24 3.45 3.13
N LEU A 361 -3.56 4.41 4.01
CA LEU A 361 -4.50 5.50 3.72
C LEU A 361 -3.99 6.45 2.64
N GLN A 362 -2.72 6.82 2.66
CA GLN A 362 -2.13 7.59 1.57
C GLN A 362 -2.11 6.77 0.27
N LYS A 363 -1.67 5.50 0.35
CA LYS A 363 -1.49 4.62 -0.81
C LYS A 363 -2.81 4.32 -1.54
N TYR A 364 -3.88 4.01 -0.81
CA TYR A 364 -5.14 3.51 -1.38
C TYR A 364 -6.35 4.44 -1.24
N ARG A 365 -6.26 5.50 -0.44
CA ARG A 365 -7.37 6.46 -0.24
C ARG A 365 -6.99 7.92 -0.49
N GLU A 366 -5.72 8.23 -0.78
CA GLU A 366 -5.21 9.62 -0.86
C GLU A 366 -5.49 10.43 0.42
N ALA A 367 -5.66 9.72 1.54
CA ALA A 367 -5.96 10.30 2.83
C ALA A 367 -4.66 10.64 3.58
N ALA A 368 -4.72 11.68 4.40
CA ALA A 368 -3.56 12.26 5.07
C ALA A 368 -3.77 12.40 6.59
N SER A 369 -2.69 12.20 7.34
CA SER A 369 -2.65 12.26 8.80
C SER A 369 -2.33 13.69 9.28
N TYR A 370 -3.15 14.25 10.16
CA TYR A 370 -3.02 15.63 10.67
C TYR A 370 -3.13 15.71 12.19
N ILE A 371 -2.22 16.47 12.81
CA ILE A 371 -2.31 16.85 14.22
C ILE A 371 -3.19 18.09 14.34
N MET A 372 -4.22 17.98 15.19
CA MET A 372 -5.16 19.05 15.49
C MET A 372 -4.50 20.15 16.34
N PRO A 373 -4.76 21.43 16.02
CA PRO A 373 -4.24 22.54 16.80
C PRO A 373 -4.98 22.69 18.12
N ILE A 374 -4.25 23.01 19.19
CA ILE A 374 -4.83 23.34 20.51
C ILE A 374 -4.98 24.84 20.69
N ASN A 375 -5.91 25.25 21.56
CA ASN A 375 -5.90 26.56 22.19
C ASN A 375 -5.18 26.45 23.54
N PRO A 376 -3.97 27.04 23.72
CA PRO A 376 -3.21 26.92 24.96
C PRO A 376 -3.95 27.39 26.22
N SER A 377 -4.92 28.29 26.08
CA SER A 377 -5.72 28.83 27.20
C SER A 377 -7.02 28.06 27.48
N ASP A 378 -7.34 27.01 26.70
CA ASP A 378 -8.62 26.28 26.80
C ASP A 378 -8.37 24.75 26.75
N LYS A 379 -8.16 24.14 27.92
CA LYS A 379 -7.93 22.70 28.05
C LYS A 379 -9.08 21.83 27.49
N ASP A 380 -10.30 22.35 27.36
CA ASP A 380 -11.39 21.60 26.73
C ASP A 380 -11.13 21.33 25.25
N SER A 381 -10.23 22.09 24.60
CA SER A 381 -9.87 21.93 23.19
C SER A 381 -8.74 20.91 22.94
N TRP A 382 -8.16 20.32 23.99
CA TRP A 382 -6.95 19.50 23.87
C TRP A 382 -7.34 18.03 23.64
N GLY A 383 -6.70 17.35 22.68
CA GLY A 383 -6.99 15.94 22.42
C GLY A 383 -6.42 14.98 23.46
N ASP A 384 -5.56 15.48 24.33
CA ASP A 384 -5.25 14.91 25.63
C ASP A 384 -5.05 16.07 26.61
N SER A 385 -5.65 15.98 27.80
CA SER A 385 -5.59 16.99 28.85
C SER A 385 -4.59 16.66 29.95
N GLU A 386 -3.97 15.46 29.89
CA GLU A 386 -3.03 14.93 30.87
C GLU A 386 -1.77 14.31 30.21
N HIS A 387 -1.02 15.17 29.51
CA HIS A 387 0.17 14.83 28.71
C HIS A 387 1.23 14.00 29.41
N ARG A 388 1.26 13.99 30.75
CA ARG A 388 2.29 13.28 31.52
C ARG A 388 2.27 11.77 31.30
N LEU A 389 1.15 11.17 30.88
CA LEU A 389 1.10 9.72 30.59
C LEU A 389 1.51 9.39 29.15
N ALA A 390 0.90 10.04 28.16
CA ALA A 390 1.13 9.75 26.74
C ALA A 390 2.47 10.28 26.20
N GLN A 391 2.94 11.44 26.70
CA GLN A 391 4.11 12.17 26.15
C GLN A 391 5.39 11.96 26.98
N ILE A 392 5.54 10.77 27.58
CA ILE A 392 6.81 10.36 28.22
C ILE A 392 7.79 9.95 27.12
N ALA A 393 9.01 10.52 27.13
CA ALA A 393 10.03 10.27 26.10
C ALA A 393 10.41 8.77 25.91
N GLU A 394 10.10 7.93 26.90
CA GLU A 394 10.55 6.54 27.10
C GLU A 394 9.50 5.46 26.79
N THR A 395 8.21 5.78 26.59
CA THR A 395 7.13 4.76 26.49
C THR A 395 7.30 3.78 25.33
N THR A 396 7.81 4.22 24.17
CA THR A 396 8.16 3.35 23.04
C THR A 396 9.62 2.84 23.06
N VAL A 397 10.36 3.06 24.15
CA VAL A 397 11.82 2.84 24.23
C VAL A 397 12.19 1.61 25.07
N ILE A 398 11.21 0.95 25.70
CA ILE A 398 11.43 -0.14 26.67
C ILE A 398 12.17 -1.36 26.05
N PHE A 399 12.09 -1.55 24.72
CA PHE A 399 12.75 -2.67 24.04
C PHE A 399 13.44 -2.27 22.73
N LYS A 400 14.75 -2.53 22.62
CA LYS A 400 15.59 -2.24 21.44
C LYS A 400 14.97 -2.76 20.13
N ASN A 401 14.43 -3.98 20.17
CA ASN A 401 13.85 -4.67 19.01
C ASN A 401 12.63 -3.93 18.42
N VAL A 402 11.91 -3.12 19.21
CA VAL A 402 10.76 -2.33 18.75
C VAL A 402 11.22 -1.18 17.86
N VAL A 403 12.31 -0.50 18.22
CA VAL A 403 12.85 0.60 17.40
C VAL A 403 13.38 0.07 16.07
N GLU A 404 14.08 -1.06 16.09
CA GLU A 404 14.61 -1.71 14.88
C GLU A 404 13.48 -2.18 13.96
N SER A 405 12.46 -2.88 14.49
CA SER A 405 11.28 -3.28 13.71
C SER A 405 10.52 -2.09 13.12
N ARG A 406 10.36 -0.98 13.87
CA ARG A 406 9.71 0.23 13.35
C ARG A 406 10.57 0.95 12.31
N ASP A 407 11.90 0.91 12.45
CA ASP A 407 12.85 1.42 11.46
C ASP A 407 12.77 0.66 10.14
N GLU A 408 12.63 -0.68 10.18
CA GLU A 408 12.38 -1.50 9.00
C GLU A 408 11.00 -1.19 8.39
N GLN A 409 9.95 -1.04 9.20
CA GLN A 409 8.59 -0.77 8.70
C GLN A 409 8.51 0.55 7.91
N TRP A 410 9.04 1.66 8.45
CA TRP A 410 8.94 2.94 7.73
C TRP A 410 9.83 2.95 6.49
N TRP A 411 11.00 2.30 6.52
CA TRP A 411 11.84 2.17 5.34
C TRP A 411 11.18 1.33 4.24
N ARG A 412 10.49 0.22 4.59
CA ARG A 412 9.71 -0.59 3.65
C ARG A 412 8.56 0.23 3.05
N ALA A 413 7.76 0.92 3.87
CA ALA A 413 6.68 1.78 3.38
C ALA A 413 7.22 2.86 2.41
N PHE A 414 8.34 3.50 2.76
CA PHE A 414 8.96 4.53 1.93
C PHE A 414 9.49 3.98 0.60
N SER A 415 10.15 2.81 0.64
CA SER A 415 10.63 2.12 -0.56
C SER A 415 9.50 1.63 -1.48
N LYS A 416 8.28 1.51 -0.95
CA LYS A 416 7.03 1.24 -1.68
C LYS A 416 6.30 2.50 -2.16
N GLY A 417 6.93 3.67 -2.07
CA GLY A 417 6.37 4.93 -2.54
C GLY A 417 5.59 5.73 -1.49
N TYR A 418 5.76 5.49 -0.19
CA TYR A 418 5.13 6.35 0.82
C TYR A 418 5.72 7.77 0.79
N ILE A 419 4.90 8.76 0.44
CA ILE A 419 5.31 10.17 0.29
C ILE A 419 5.40 10.79 1.69
N THR A 420 6.61 10.83 2.23
CA THR A 420 6.92 11.42 3.54
C THR A 420 7.02 12.95 3.50
N GLN A 421 7.04 13.62 4.65
CA GLN A 421 7.30 15.06 4.74
C GLN A 421 8.66 15.43 4.10
N TRP A 422 9.70 14.60 4.27
CA TRP A 422 10.97 14.81 3.58
C TRP A 422 10.79 14.79 2.06
N ALA A 423 10.01 13.84 1.52
CA ALA A 423 9.79 13.74 0.07
C ALA A 423 8.97 14.92 -0.47
N ALA A 424 7.98 15.40 0.29
CA ALA A 424 7.20 16.58 -0.06
C ALA A 424 8.05 17.87 -0.03
N MET A 425 8.92 18.02 0.97
CA MET A 425 9.81 19.19 1.12
C MET A 425 11.00 19.17 0.15
N HIS A 426 11.44 17.98 -0.24
CA HIS A 426 12.59 17.75 -1.11
C HIS A 426 12.20 16.77 -2.23
N PRO A 427 11.35 17.19 -3.19
CA PRO A 427 11.07 16.39 -4.37
C PRO A 427 12.38 16.01 -5.05
N GLN A 428 12.55 14.72 -5.36
CA GLN A 428 13.73 14.22 -6.05
C GLN A 428 13.48 14.17 -7.55
N GLU A 429 14.58 14.08 -8.30
CA GLU A 429 14.60 13.96 -9.74
C GLU A 429 15.69 12.96 -10.14
N CYS A 430 15.36 12.07 -11.07
CA CYS A 430 16.28 11.09 -11.65
C CYS A 430 16.02 10.90 -13.15
N ASP A 431 16.98 10.32 -13.86
CA ASP A 431 16.84 10.02 -15.28
C ASP A 431 15.85 8.86 -15.49
N VAL A 432 16.04 7.74 -14.78
CA VAL A 432 15.34 6.48 -15.06
C VAL A 432 14.94 5.70 -13.80
N LEU A 433 13.71 5.17 -13.78
CA LEU A 433 13.34 3.99 -12.98
C LEU A 433 13.31 2.76 -13.89
N MET A 434 14.15 1.77 -13.62
CA MET A 434 14.18 0.50 -14.35
C MET A 434 13.38 -0.53 -13.57
N TYR A 435 12.25 -0.97 -14.10
CA TYR A 435 11.36 -1.93 -13.46
C TYR A 435 11.71 -3.37 -13.85
N ALA A 436 11.72 -4.27 -12.87
CA ALA A 436 11.90 -5.70 -13.07
C ALA A 436 10.84 -6.50 -12.29
N HIS A 437 9.97 -7.21 -13.02
CA HIS A 437 9.01 -8.15 -12.45
C HIS A 437 9.64 -9.50 -12.09
N SER A 438 10.76 -9.87 -12.72
CA SER A 438 11.48 -11.10 -12.42
C SER A 438 13.00 -10.93 -12.36
N VAL A 439 13.69 -11.88 -11.73
CA VAL A 439 15.17 -11.91 -11.66
C VAL A 439 15.81 -11.94 -13.05
N ALA A 440 15.12 -12.50 -14.05
CA ALA A 440 15.56 -12.48 -15.45
C ALA A 440 15.46 -11.08 -16.08
N GLU A 441 14.44 -10.29 -15.74
CA GLU A 441 14.34 -8.88 -16.14
C GLU A 441 15.43 -8.03 -15.47
N ALA A 442 15.65 -8.19 -14.15
CA ALA A 442 16.73 -7.51 -13.44
C ALA A 442 18.12 -7.84 -14.03
N THR A 443 18.34 -9.09 -14.44
CA THR A 443 19.58 -9.51 -15.12
C THR A 443 19.76 -8.81 -16.47
N ALA A 444 18.68 -8.61 -17.24
CA ALA A 444 18.75 -7.91 -18.53
C ALA A 444 19.09 -6.42 -18.37
N TRP A 445 18.67 -5.78 -17.27
CA TRP A 445 19.02 -4.39 -16.97
C TRP A 445 20.46 -4.17 -16.51
N ALA A 446 21.17 -5.22 -16.06
CA ALA A 446 22.50 -5.09 -15.46
C ALA A 446 23.51 -4.27 -16.29
N PRO A 447 23.62 -4.40 -17.64
CA PRO A 447 24.53 -3.59 -18.44
C PRO A 447 24.18 -2.09 -18.43
N LEU A 448 22.88 -1.76 -18.51
CA LEU A 448 22.40 -0.38 -18.51
C LEU A 448 22.55 0.25 -17.12
N ILE A 449 22.27 -0.51 -16.06
CA ILE A 449 22.53 -0.09 -14.66
C ILE A 449 24.01 0.20 -14.46
N ALA A 450 24.91 -0.69 -14.90
CA ALA A 450 26.36 -0.47 -14.80
C ALA A 450 26.81 0.78 -15.57
N ARG A 451 26.24 1.05 -16.75
CA ARG A 451 26.49 2.28 -17.52
C ARG A 451 26.01 3.53 -16.77
N TYR A 452 24.81 3.52 -16.22
CA TYR A 452 24.29 4.64 -15.41
C TYR A 452 25.18 4.93 -14.20
N TYR A 453 25.58 3.91 -13.44
CA TYR A 453 26.40 4.07 -12.23
C TYR A 453 27.87 4.41 -12.52
N SER A 454 28.34 4.31 -13.77
CA SER A 454 29.65 4.77 -14.21
C SER A 454 29.62 6.13 -14.91
N THR A 455 28.44 6.72 -15.15
CA THR A 455 28.29 8.01 -15.83
C THR A 455 28.08 9.13 -14.81
N PRO A 456 28.99 10.13 -14.71
CA PRO A 456 28.87 11.20 -13.71
C PRO A 456 27.58 12.02 -13.83
N GLY A 457 27.00 12.38 -12.68
CA GLY A 457 25.79 13.22 -12.60
C GLY A 457 24.47 12.49 -12.90
N LYS A 458 24.53 11.26 -13.43
CA LYS A 458 23.36 10.46 -13.78
C LYS A 458 22.77 9.73 -12.57
N LYS A 459 21.44 9.56 -12.57
CA LYS A 459 20.69 8.89 -11.51
C LYS A 459 19.70 7.90 -12.12
N ALA A 460 19.91 6.62 -11.86
CA ALA A 460 18.94 5.58 -12.14
C ALA A 460 18.76 4.68 -10.92
N PHE A 461 17.56 4.12 -10.77
CA PHE A 461 17.24 3.18 -9.71
C PHE A 461 16.58 1.93 -10.28
N LEU A 462 16.83 0.78 -9.64
CA LEU A 462 16.13 -0.46 -9.92
C LEU A 462 14.85 -0.53 -9.06
N VAL A 463 13.69 -0.75 -9.68
CA VAL A 463 12.45 -1.12 -8.99
C VAL A 463 12.23 -2.60 -9.21
N VAL A 464 12.09 -3.39 -8.15
CA VAL A 464 11.75 -4.80 -8.25
C VAL A 464 10.35 -5.04 -7.71
N SER A 465 9.60 -5.94 -8.33
CA SER A 465 8.32 -6.38 -7.74
C SER A 465 8.52 -7.00 -6.36
N GLY A 466 9.67 -7.59 -6.05
CA GLY A 466 9.88 -8.21 -4.74
C GLY A 466 9.18 -9.54 -4.58
N GLY A 467 9.03 -9.95 -3.31
CA GLY A 467 8.21 -11.10 -2.91
C GLY A 467 8.58 -12.38 -3.66
N MET A 468 7.58 -13.06 -4.20
CA MET A 468 7.76 -14.30 -4.99
C MET A 468 8.11 -14.05 -6.46
N TYR A 469 8.00 -12.80 -6.95
CA TYR A 469 8.17 -12.45 -8.36
C TYR A 469 9.63 -12.11 -8.69
N CYS A 470 10.22 -11.19 -7.92
CA CYS A 470 11.60 -10.77 -8.05
C CYS A 470 12.23 -10.51 -6.68
N PRO A 471 12.69 -11.55 -5.96
CA PRO A 471 13.33 -11.39 -4.65
C PRO A 471 14.49 -10.39 -4.74
N CYS A 472 14.45 -9.30 -3.96
CA CYS A 472 15.43 -8.22 -4.08
C CYS A 472 16.86 -8.73 -3.90
N GLU A 473 17.10 -9.62 -2.93
CA GLU A 473 18.44 -10.17 -2.65
C GLU A 473 19.03 -10.97 -3.82
N GLU A 474 18.21 -11.53 -4.71
CA GLU A 474 18.66 -12.19 -5.94
C GLU A 474 18.86 -11.18 -7.07
N ALA A 475 17.93 -10.24 -7.23
CA ALA A 475 18.01 -9.19 -8.23
C ALA A 475 19.28 -8.33 -8.05
N VAL A 476 19.60 -7.90 -6.82
CA VAL A 476 20.80 -7.10 -6.55
C VAL A 476 22.09 -7.86 -6.84
N LYS A 477 22.14 -9.18 -6.57
CA LYS A 477 23.29 -10.03 -6.95
C LYS A 477 23.48 -10.07 -8.47
N LYS A 478 22.40 -10.16 -9.25
CA LYS A 478 22.46 -10.20 -10.73
C LYS A 478 22.95 -8.89 -11.36
N VAL A 479 22.69 -7.75 -10.73
CA VAL A 479 23.21 -6.43 -11.17
C VAL A 479 24.57 -6.06 -10.54
N GLY A 480 25.21 -6.99 -9.83
CA GLY A 480 26.56 -6.79 -9.25
C GLY A 480 26.59 -5.97 -7.96
N TRP A 481 25.47 -5.84 -7.24
CA TRP A 481 25.38 -5.12 -5.97
C TRP A 481 25.39 -6.07 -4.75
N PRO A 482 25.89 -5.63 -3.59
CA PRO A 482 25.87 -6.44 -2.38
C PRO A 482 24.44 -6.57 -1.83
N VAL A 483 24.10 -7.72 -1.25
CA VAL A 483 22.75 -8.04 -0.72
C VAL A 483 22.20 -6.96 0.22
N ARG A 484 23.06 -6.37 1.04
CA ARG A 484 22.70 -5.27 1.95
C ARG A 484 22.05 -4.06 1.25
N ALA A 485 22.23 -3.88 -0.06
CA ALA A 485 21.56 -2.82 -0.84
C ALA A 485 20.02 -2.84 -0.71
N CYS A 486 19.40 -4.00 -0.48
CA CYS A 486 17.95 -4.11 -0.22
C CYS A 486 17.51 -3.54 1.14
N LYS A 487 18.45 -3.40 2.10
CA LYS A 487 18.18 -2.93 3.47
C LYS A 487 18.94 -1.64 3.82
N GLU A 488 19.84 -1.19 2.96
CA GLU A 488 20.53 0.10 3.07
C GLU A 488 19.49 1.22 2.92
N ARG A 489 19.37 2.07 3.94
CA ARG A 489 18.53 3.29 3.92
C ARG A 489 19.15 4.40 3.08
N ARG A 490 19.52 4.08 1.83
CA ARG A 490 20.14 4.93 0.80
C ARG A 490 19.57 4.45 -0.54
N PHE A 491 18.66 5.22 -1.15
CA PHE A 491 17.94 4.79 -2.35
C PHE A 491 18.86 4.21 -3.42
N ARG A 492 18.58 2.97 -3.84
CA ARG A 492 19.38 2.23 -4.81
C ARG A 492 18.53 1.18 -5.54
N VAL A 493 17.83 0.39 -4.75
CA VAL A 493 16.76 -0.52 -5.18
C VAL A 493 15.49 -0.18 -4.40
N PHE A 494 14.34 -0.23 -5.09
CA PHE A 494 13.02 -0.15 -4.49
C PHE A 494 12.40 -1.53 -4.52
N ASP A 495 12.30 -2.17 -3.36
CA ASP A 495 11.59 -3.43 -3.20
C ASP A 495 10.11 -3.14 -2.92
N LEU A 496 9.25 -3.43 -3.91
CA LEU A 496 7.80 -3.27 -3.75
C LEU A 496 7.19 -4.36 -2.84
N GLU A 497 7.88 -5.49 -2.70
CA GLU A 497 7.46 -6.72 -2.01
C GLU A 497 6.04 -7.17 -2.36
N VAL A 498 5.65 -7.02 -3.63
CA VAL A 498 4.37 -7.45 -4.20
C VAL A 498 4.10 -8.90 -3.84
N GLY A 499 2.93 -9.15 -3.26
CA GLY A 499 2.51 -10.49 -2.82
C GLY A 499 3.30 -11.10 -1.65
N SER A 500 4.19 -10.35 -1.00
CA SER A 500 4.77 -10.80 0.28
C SER A 500 3.74 -10.81 1.43
N ALA A 501 2.61 -10.12 1.25
CA ALA A 501 1.53 -9.94 2.21
C ALA A 501 0.53 -11.12 2.23
N GLY A 502 0.98 -12.32 2.62
CA GLY A 502 0.11 -13.41 3.09
C GLY A 502 -0.61 -14.27 2.04
N MET A 503 -0.72 -13.83 0.78
CA MET A 503 -1.31 -14.64 -0.29
C MET A 503 -0.32 -15.67 -0.85
N LYS A 504 -0.15 -16.79 -0.14
CA LYS A 504 0.39 -18.05 -0.71
C LYS A 504 -0.65 -18.70 -1.64
N GLY A 505 -0.97 -18.01 -2.73
CA GLY A 505 -1.99 -18.38 -3.71
C GLY A 505 -2.03 -17.31 -4.80
N GLN A 506 -2.43 -17.68 -6.02
CA GLN A 506 -2.39 -16.81 -7.20
C GLN A 506 -3.02 -15.44 -6.92
N HIS A 507 -2.23 -14.37 -7.00
CA HIS A 507 -2.80 -13.02 -7.10
C HIS A 507 -3.68 -12.94 -8.33
N SER A 508 -4.87 -12.35 -8.18
CA SER A 508 -5.63 -11.92 -9.34
C SER A 508 -4.83 -10.84 -10.07
N GLU A 509 -4.94 -10.79 -11.40
CA GLU A 509 -4.29 -9.75 -12.20
C GLU A 509 -4.68 -8.34 -11.75
N VAL A 510 -5.90 -8.18 -11.24
CA VAL A 510 -6.42 -6.94 -10.63
C VAL A 510 -5.66 -6.57 -9.35
N SER A 511 -5.40 -7.53 -8.44
CA SER A 511 -4.62 -7.29 -7.21
C SER A 511 -3.18 -6.90 -7.54
N LEU A 512 -2.56 -7.60 -8.50
CA LEU A 512 -1.22 -7.33 -8.97
C LEU A 512 -1.11 -5.93 -9.59
N LEU A 513 -2.03 -5.58 -10.48
CA LEU A 513 -2.10 -4.27 -11.12
C LEU A 513 -2.27 -3.16 -10.08
N GLN A 514 -3.20 -3.32 -9.13
CA GLN A 514 -3.48 -2.31 -8.11
C GLN A 514 -2.29 -2.08 -7.16
N GLU A 515 -1.61 -3.13 -6.71
CA GLU A 515 -0.45 -3.01 -5.81
C GLU A 515 0.75 -2.33 -6.51
N ILE A 516 1.04 -2.71 -7.75
CA ILE A 516 2.10 -2.09 -8.57
C ILE A 516 1.76 -0.63 -8.88
N TYR A 517 0.55 -0.34 -9.39
CA TYR A 517 0.10 1.01 -9.71
C TYR A 517 0.22 1.94 -8.50
N SER A 518 -0.31 1.51 -7.35
CA SER A 518 -0.37 2.36 -6.15
C SER A 518 1.03 2.66 -5.58
N SER A 519 1.94 1.68 -5.67
CA SER A 519 3.34 1.85 -5.24
C SER A 519 4.14 2.72 -6.22
N MET A 520 3.99 2.46 -7.53
CA MET A 520 4.67 3.23 -8.58
C MET A 520 4.20 4.68 -8.62
N ARG A 521 2.91 4.96 -8.42
CA ARG A 521 2.39 6.33 -8.26
C ARG A 521 3.14 7.10 -7.17
N GLY A 522 3.39 6.45 -6.03
CA GLY A 522 4.19 7.01 -4.95
C GLY A 522 5.64 7.27 -5.34
N LEU A 523 6.31 6.28 -5.93
CA LEU A 523 7.70 6.43 -6.41
C LEU A 523 7.85 7.51 -7.49
N LEU A 524 6.89 7.65 -8.40
CA LEU A 524 6.86 8.72 -9.41
C LEU A 524 6.71 10.10 -8.75
N ALA A 525 5.86 10.23 -7.73
CA ALA A 525 5.70 11.48 -6.98
C ALA A 525 6.97 11.85 -6.16
N ILE A 526 7.71 10.87 -5.63
CA ILE A 526 8.93 11.11 -4.84
C ILE A 526 10.13 11.41 -5.75
N HIS A 527 10.31 10.65 -6.83
CA HIS A 527 11.54 10.62 -7.63
C HIS A 527 11.45 11.26 -9.01
N ASN A 528 10.25 11.60 -9.48
CA ASN A 528 9.96 12.33 -10.71
C ASN A 528 10.86 11.96 -11.92
N PRO A 529 10.92 10.67 -12.31
CA PRO A 529 11.83 10.21 -13.38
C PRO A 529 11.45 10.80 -14.74
N ALA A 530 12.43 11.02 -15.60
CA ALA A 530 12.15 11.30 -17.01
C ALA A 530 11.57 10.08 -17.75
N LEU A 531 12.06 8.88 -17.42
CA LEU A 531 11.66 7.63 -18.08
C LEU A 531 11.43 6.50 -17.07
N VAL A 532 10.35 5.75 -17.26
CA VAL A 532 10.19 4.40 -16.69
C VAL A 532 10.53 3.40 -17.78
N LEU A 533 11.47 2.50 -17.51
CA LEU A 533 11.84 1.40 -18.39
C LEU A 533 11.27 0.09 -17.83
N ALA A 534 10.57 -0.66 -18.66
CA ALA A 534 10.23 -2.07 -18.42
C ALA A 534 10.54 -2.87 -19.69
N LEU A 535 10.58 -4.20 -19.59
CA LEU A 535 10.76 -5.05 -20.78
C LEU A 535 9.42 -5.32 -21.46
N ALA A 536 9.44 -5.40 -22.78
CA ALA A 536 8.25 -5.68 -23.59
C ALA A 536 7.68 -7.10 -23.38
N ASP A 537 8.43 -7.99 -22.73
CA ASP A 537 8.00 -9.34 -22.35
C ASP A 537 7.57 -9.47 -20.88
N THR A 538 7.44 -8.35 -20.15
CA THR A 538 6.87 -8.33 -18.79
C THR A 538 5.35 -8.62 -18.85
N PRO A 539 4.71 -9.17 -17.78
CA PRO A 539 3.30 -9.54 -17.84
C PRO A 539 2.38 -8.35 -18.13
N ARG A 540 1.29 -8.61 -18.86
CA ARG A 540 0.37 -7.56 -19.34
C ARG A 540 -0.17 -6.67 -18.21
N SER A 541 -0.60 -7.27 -17.09
CA SER A 541 -1.10 -6.53 -15.92
C SER A 541 -0.05 -5.63 -15.25
N VAL A 542 1.24 -6.00 -15.36
CA VAL A 542 2.37 -5.18 -14.90
C VAL A 542 2.57 -3.99 -15.85
N ALA A 543 2.57 -4.23 -17.16
CA ALA A 543 2.68 -3.17 -18.16
C ALA A 543 1.52 -2.15 -18.05
N GLU A 544 0.29 -2.63 -17.91
CA GLU A 544 -0.91 -1.80 -17.70
C GLU A 544 -0.83 -0.99 -16.38
N ALA A 545 -0.28 -1.56 -15.30
CA ALA A 545 -0.06 -0.84 -14.03
C ALA A 545 0.95 0.31 -14.18
N LEU A 546 2.06 0.06 -14.91
CA LEU A 546 3.10 1.06 -15.18
C LEU A 546 2.58 2.18 -16.11
N GLU A 547 1.78 1.84 -17.13
CA GLU A 547 1.16 2.82 -18.00
C GLU A 547 0.11 3.66 -17.26
N LEU A 548 -0.70 3.05 -16.40
CA LEU A 548 -1.64 3.79 -15.56
C LEU A 548 -0.93 4.72 -14.57
N ALA A 549 0.18 4.28 -13.97
CA ALA A 549 0.97 5.10 -13.04
C ALA A 549 1.62 6.31 -13.75
N THR A 550 2.21 6.09 -14.93
CA THR A 550 2.87 7.15 -15.70
C THR A 550 1.87 8.11 -16.35
N SER A 551 0.77 7.63 -16.93
CA SER A 551 -0.28 8.49 -17.53
C SER A 551 -1.06 9.34 -16.53
N ARG A 552 -1.09 8.94 -15.25
CA ARG A 552 -1.71 9.71 -14.14
C ARG A 552 -0.72 10.60 -13.40
N HIS A 553 0.58 10.56 -13.71
CA HIS A 553 1.59 11.40 -13.06
C HIS A 553 1.50 12.84 -13.55
N THR A 554 1.17 13.77 -12.65
CA THR A 554 1.01 15.19 -12.98
C THR A 554 2.31 16.00 -12.83
N GLY A 555 3.38 15.41 -12.29
CA GLY A 555 4.59 16.13 -11.86
C GLY A 555 5.63 16.42 -12.95
N SER A 556 5.63 15.68 -14.06
CA SER A 556 6.44 15.95 -15.25
C SER A 556 6.00 15.10 -16.45
N ARG A 557 6.61 15.30 -17.63
CA ARG A 557 6.50 14.39 -18.78
C ARG A 557 7.29 13.08 -18.54
N THR A 558 6.92 12.31 -17.53
CA THR A 558 7.43 10.94 -17.37
C THR A 558 6.85 10.07 -18.48
N SER A 559 7.72 9.44 -19.28
CA SER A 559 7.30 8.45 -20.28
C SER A 559 7.49 7.02 -19.77
N LEU A 560 6.63 6.09 -20.19
CA LEU A 560 6.92 4.64 -20.12
C LEU A 560 7.44 4.18 -21.49
N ALA A 561 8.54 3.43 -21.49
CA ALA A 561 9.06 2.69 -22.65
C ALA A 561 9.21 1.20 -22.32
N LEU A 562 8.69 0.35 -23.22
CA LEU A 562 8.73 -1.10 -23.13
C LEU A 562 9.79 -1.63 -24.11
N LEU A 563 10.98 -1.96 -23.61
CA LEU A 563 12.11 -2.33 -24.46
C LEU A 563 12.14 -3.84 -24.75
N PRO A 564 12.34 -4.27 -26.01
CA PRO A 564 12.64 -5.67 -26.32
C PRO A 564 13.90 -6.13 -25.57
N ARG A 565 13.85 -7.31 -24.93
CA ARG A 565 14.94 -7.85 -24.10
C ARG A 565 16.29 -7.91 -24.83
N ASN A 566 16.28 -8.28 -26.11
CA ASN A 566 17.47 -8.34 -26.96
C ASN A 566 18.01 -6.96 -27.38
N ALA A 567 17.22 -5.89 -27.27
CA ALA A 567 17.65 -4.53 -27.60
C ALA A 567 18.40 -3.86 -26.44
N VAL A 568 18.21 -4.29 -25.18
CA VAL A 568 18.78 -3.62 -23.99
C VAL A 568 20.31 -3.42 -24.06
N PRO A 569 21.15 -4.39 -24.50
CA PRO A 569 22.59 -4.18 -24.68
C PRO A 569 22.95 -3.08 -25.69
N HIS A 570 22.03 -2.72 -26.58
CA HIS A 570 22.17 -1.67 -27.59
C HIS A 570 21.54 -0.33 -27.15
N THR A 571 21.08 -0.22 -25.90
CA THR A 571 20.49 1.00 -25.31
C THR A 571 21.37 1.71 -24.29
N LEU A 572 22.66 1.34 -24.18
CA LEU A 572 23.59 1.95 -23.21
C LEU A 572 23.74 3.47 -23.35
N TRP A 573 23.59 3.98 -24.57
CA TRP A 573 23.59 5.41 -24.90
C TRP A 573 22.46 6.20 -24.20
N ILE A 574 21.38 5.57 -23.72
CA ILE A 574 20.31 6.27 -22.96
C ILE A 574 20.89 6.98 -21.73
N ALA A 575 21.97 6.45 -21.13
CA ALA A 575 22.66 7.09 -20.01
C ALA A 575 23.36 8.41 -20.39
N ASP A 576 23.72 8.59 -21.66
CA ASP A 576 24.43 9.77 -22.17
C ASP A 576 23.47 10.92 -22.55
N VAL A 577 22.18 10.62 -22.71
CA VAL A 577 21.13 11.58 -23.12
C VAL A 577 20.79 12.59 -22.02
N LYS A 578 20.65 13.87 -22.35
CA LYS A 578 20.18 14.94 -21.42
C LYS A 578 18.79 14.64 -20.84
N LEU A 579 18.55 15.03 -19.59
CA LEU A 579 17.32 14.72 -18.85
C LEU A 579 16.03 15.22 -19.53
N ASP A 580 16.04 16.45 -20.06
CA ASP A 580 14.88 17.02 -20.76
C ASP A 580 14.62 16.35 -22.12
N THR A 581 15.66 15.81 -22.76
CA THR A 581 15.51 15.00 -23.98
C THR A 581 14.84 13.66 -23.66
N LEU A 582 15.19 13.02 -22.53
CA LEU A 582 14.52 11.79 -22.06
C LEU A 582 13.02 12.02 -21.76
N ARG A 583 12.65 13.18 -21.20
CA ARG A 583 11.24 13.57 -20.97
C ARG A 583 10.41 13.67 -22.25
N SER A 584 11.06 13.80 -23.40
CA SER A 584 10.40 13.90 -24.72
C SER A 584 10.32 12.54 -25.44
N TRP A 585 10.56 11.42 -24.75
CA TRP A 585 10.61 10.07 -25.33
C TRP A 585 9.37 9.69 -26.16
N ARG A 586 8.16 9.93 -25.66
CA ARG A 586 6.90 9.63 -26.37
C ARG A 586 6.48 10.70 -27.40
N ALA A 587 7.08 11.89 -27.39
CA ALA A 587 6.76 12.94 -28.36
C ALA A 587 7.34 12.60 -29.74
N MET A 588 8.59 12.17 -29.77
CA MET A 588 9.33 11.91 -31.01
C MET A 588 8.74 10.75 -31.82
N ARG A 589 8.41 11.03 -33.09
CA ARG A 589 8.09 10.04 -34.12
C ARG A 589 9.18 10.04 -35.18
N ILE A 590 9.45 8.87 -35.76
CA ILE A 590 10.45 8.69 -36.82
C ILE A 590 9.79 7.93 -37.97
N SER A 591 10.03 8.37 -39.19
CA SER A 591 9.68 7.66 -40.42
C SER A 591 10.92 7.47 -41.30
N VAL A 592 11.00 6.37 -42.02
CA VAL A 592 12.08 6.08 -42.98
C VAL A 592 11.53 6.29 -44.38
N ASN A 593 12.24 7.04 -45.22
CA ASN A 593 11.81 7.42 -46.55
C ASN A 593 12.94 7.09 -47.53
N ILE A 594 12.80 5.98 -48.25
CA ILE A 594 13.80 5.49 -49.20
C ILE A 594 13.53 6.10 -50.57
N ILE A 595 14.61 6.50 -51.25
CA ILE A 595 14.59 7.02 -52.62
C ILE A 595 15.35 6.03 -53.52
N THR A 596 14.73 5.60 -54.61
CA THR A 596 15.29 4.58 -55.51
C THR A 596 14.76 4.70 -56.94
N GLU A 597 15.46 4.11 -57.91
CA GLU A 597 14.96 3.92 -59.28
C GLU A 597 15.11 2.47 -59.74
N SER A 598 16.30 2.04 -60.17
CA SER A 598 16.52 0.69 -60.75
C SER A 598 17.79 0.04 -60.19
N ARG A 599 17.82 -0.18 -58.87
CA ARG A 599 18.99 -0.67 -58.12
C ARG A 599 18.64 -1.74 -57.09
N ALA A 600 17.83 -2.73 -57.51
CA ALA A 600 17.34 -3.83 -56.67
C ALA A 600 18.38 -4.41 -55.69
N TYR A 601 19.61 -4.72 -56.13
CA TYR A 601 20.63 -5.32 -55.26
C TYR A 601 21.09 -4.41 -54.13
N SER A 602 21.25 -3.10 -54.36
CA SER A 602 21.63 -2.16 -53.29
C SER A 602 20.46 -1.92 -52.34
N LEU A 603 19.25 -1.78 -52.90
CA LEU A 603 18.02 -1.67 -52.12
C LEU A 603 17.81 -2.89 -51.20
N GLU A 604 18.11 -4.10 -51.67
CA GLU A 604 18.04 -5.32 -50.84
C GLU A 604 18.97 -5.25 -49.62
N ARG A 605 20.21 -4.77 -49.79
CA ARG A 605 21.16 -4.58 -48.67
C ARG A 605 20.64 -3.54 -47.68
N LEU A 606 20.15 -2.40 -48.17
CA LEU A 606 19.53 -1.36 -47.34
C LEU A 606 18.35 -1.92 -46.55
N LEU A 607 17.38 -2.57 -47.21
CA LEU A 607 16.19 -3.14 -46.57
C LEU A 607 16.54 -4.21 -45.54
N LYS A 608 17.55 -5.05 -45.81
CA LYS A 608 18.07 -5.99 -44.81
C LYS A 608 18.63 -5.25 -43.59
N SER A 609 19.47 -4.24 -43.79
CA SER A 609 20.05 -3.46 -42.69
C SER A 609 18.99 -2.74 -41.83
N LEU A 610 17.95 -2.18 -42.46
CA LEU A 610 16.82 -1.55 -41.79
C LEU A 610 15.95 -2.57 -41.04
N SER A 611 15.74 -3.76 -41.60
CA SER A 611 14.98 -4.83 -40.93
C SER A 611 15.65 -5.28 -39.62
N GLU A 612 16.98 -5.30 -39.61
CA GLU A 612 17.82 -5.76 -38.50
C GLU A 612 18.16 -4.65 -37.48
N ALA A 613 17.71 -3.41 -37.69
CA ALA A 613 17.98 -2.27 -36.80
C ALA A 613 17.08 -2.26 -35.54
N TYR A 614 17.56 -1.60 -34.47
CA TYR A 614 16.83 -1.55 -33.20
C TYR A 614 15.96 -0.29 -33.08
N TYR A 615 14.64 -0.46 -33.23
CA TYR A 615 13.63 0.60 -33.06
C TYR A 615 12.99 0.65 -31.67
N LEU A 616 13.46 -0.19 -30.74
CA LEU A 616 13.12 -0.12 -29.29
C LEU A 616 11.62 -0.29 -28.95
N GLY A 617 10.85 -0.88 -29.85
CA GLY A 617 9.40 -1.06 -29.72
C GLY A 617 8.56 0.06 -30.34
N ASP A 618 9.19 1.06 -30.97
CA ASP A 618 8.47 2.06 -31.76
C ASP A 618 7.91 1.46 -33.07
N GLU A 619 6.74 1.93 -33.48
CA GLU A 619 6.21 1.73 -34.83
C GLU A 619 6.78 2.80 -35.77
N ILE A 620 7.46 2.36 -36.83
CA ILE A 620 8.21 3.20 -37.77
C ILE A 620 7.58 3.09 -39.16
N PRO A 621 6.91 4.14 -39.68
CA PRO A 621 6.45 4.16 -41.06
C PRO A 621 7.61 4.11 -42.06
N LEU A 622 7.50 3.24 -43.06
CA LEU A 622 8.42 3.13 -44.18
C LEU A 622 7.75 3.61 -45.46
N SER A 623 8.37 4.55 -46.18
CA SER A 623 7.95 4.99 -47.51
C SER A 623 9.01 4.69 -48.56
N PHE A 624 8.58 4.27 -49.74
CA PHE A 624 9.41 4.14 -50.94
C PHE A 624 9.00 5.21 -51.94
N ASN A 625 9.96 6.04 -52.35
CA ASN A 625 9.78 7.13 -53.31
C ASN A 625 10.56 6.77 -54.58
N VAL A 626 9.82 6.28 -55.57
CA VAL A 626 10.37 5.59 -56.75
C VAL A 626 10.22 6.48 -57.99
N ASP A 627 11.31 6.72 -58.72
CA ASP A 627 11.28 7.53 -59.96
C ASP A 627 10.65 6.75 -61.15
N ALA A 628 10.31 7.46 -62.23
CA ALA A 628 9.41 6.97 -63.27
C ALA A 628 9.92 5.74 -64.03
N LYS A 629 11.24 5.60 -64.21
CA LYS A 629 11.89 4.52 -65.00
C LYS A 629 12.35 3.32 -64.17
N VAL A 630 11.76 3.10 -62.99
CA VAL A 630 11.94 1.87 -62.19
C VAL A 630 11.76 0.60 -63.03
N ASP A 631 12.74 -0.31 -62.92
CA ASP A 631 12.67 -1.63 -63.53
C ASP A 631 11.68 -2.58 -62.82
N LYS A 632 11.31 -3.67 -63.49
CA LYS A 632 10.36 -4.65 -62.93
C LYS A 632 10.91 -5.40 -61.71
N VAL A 633 12.24 -5.52 -61.58
CA VAL A 633 12.87 -6.30 -60.51
C VAL A 633 12.79 -5.54 -59.20
N THR A 634 13.16 -4.27 -59.22
CA THR A 634 13.11 -3.33 -58.10
C THR A 634 11.66 -3.09 -57.67
N LEU A 635 10.73 -2.91 -58.62
CA LEU A 635 9.30 -2.74 -58.29
C LEU A 635 8.72 -3.98 -57.61
N ASN A 636 8.93 -5.18 -58.17
CA ASN A 636 8.48 -6.43 -57.57
C ASN A 636 9.07 -6.64 -56.17
N MET A 637 10.35 -6.33 -55.97
CA MET A 637 11.02 -6.40 -54.66
C MET A 637 10.33 -5.51 -53.63
N ILE A 638 10.04 -4.25 -53.97
CA ILE A 638 9.36 -3.31 -53.06
C ILE A 638 7.94 -3.78 -52.74
N GLU A 639 7.20 -4.26 -53.74
CA GLU A 639 5.83 -4.76 -53.55
C GLU A 639 5.81 -6.01 -52.65
N SER A 640 6.71 -6.98 -52.87
CA SER A 640 6.78 -8.22 -52.08
C SER A 640 7.43 -8.07 -50.70
N TYR A 641 8.19 -7.00 -50.46
CA TYR A 641 8.91 -6.82 -49.18
C TYR A 641 7.96 -6.57 -48.01
N THR A 642 8.06 -7.38 -46.95
CA THR A 642 7.30 -7.18 -45.70
C THR A 642 8.11 -6.35 -44.72
N TRP A 643 7.61 -5.17 -44.34
CA TRP A 643 8.21 -4.34 -43.30
C TRP A 643 7.70 -4.78 -41.92
N PRO A 644 8.57 -5.26 -41.00
CA PRO A 644 8.11 -5.82 -39.72
C PRO A 644 7.89 -4.76 -38.62
N HIS A 645 8.34 -3.51 -38.82
CA HIS A 645 8.36 -2.48 -37.78
C HIS A 645 7.29 -1.39 -37.95
N GLY A 646 6.32 -1.53 -38.87
CA GLY A 646 5.24 -0.54 -39.05
C GLY A 646 4.58 -0.57 -40.43
N PRO A 647 3.90 0.52 -40.85
CA PRO A 647 3.22 0.57 -42.14
C PRO A 647 4.21 0.79 -43.29
N LYS A 648 4.01 0.06 -44.40
CA LYS A 648 4.73 0.24 -45.67
C LYS A 648 3.90 1.06 -46.66
N THR A 649 4.49 2.06 -47.29
CA THR A 649 3.87 2.86 -48.35
C THR A 649 4.77 2.93 -49.58
N LEU A 650 4.17 2.91 -50.79
CA LEU A 650 4.88 3.03 -52.06
C LEU A 650 4.31 4.22 -52.83
N ARG A 651 5.20 5.13 -53.25
CA ARG A 651 4.93 6.28 -54.10
C ARG A 651 5.78 6.14 -55.36
N ARG A 652 5.14 6.00 -56.52
CA ARG A 652 5.82 5.94 -57.82
C ARG A 652 5.52 7.19 -58.64
N ARG A 653 6.56 7.84 -59.18
CA ARG A 653 6.42 8.98 -60.09
C ARG A 653 5.87 8.53 -61.45
N ILE A 654 5.04 9.38 -62.05
CA ILE A 654 4.55 9.23 -63.44
C ILE A 654 5.52 9.89 -64.45
N VAL A 655 6.19 10.97 -64.02
CA VAL A 655 7.15 11.75 -64.82
C VAL A 655 8.49 11.78 -64.09
N GLN A 656 9.60 11.68 -64.83
CA GLN A 656 10.95 11.70 -64.26
C GLN A 656 11.14 12.92 -63.36
N GLY A 657 11.47 12.69 -62.08
CA GLY A 657 11.72 13.76 -61.12
C GLY A 657 13.18 14.22 -61.11
N GLY A 658 14.12 13.27 -61.20
CA GLY A 658 15.53 13.52 -60.88
C GLY A 658 15.76 13.71 -59.38
N LEU A 659 17.03 13.57 -58.96
CA LEU A 659 17.38 13.40 -57.54
C LEU A 659 16.86 14.51 -56.62
N ILE A 660 17.14 15.78 -56.93
CA ILE A 660 16.73 16.95 -56.12
C ILE A 660 15.20 16.96 -55.87
N ARG A 661 14.42 16.61 -56.90
CA ARG A 661 12.96 16.60 -56.81
C ARG A 661 12.47 15.40 -56.01
N SER A 662 13.06 14.22 -56.22
CA SER A 662 12.76 13.01 -55.45
C SER A 662 13.11 13.15 -53.97
N VAL A 663 14.20 13.83 -53.61
CA VAL A 663 14.52 14.18 -52.22
C VAL A 663 13.51 15.16 -51.64
N SER A 664 13.30 16.31 -52.30
CA SER A 664 12.42 17.37 -51.78
C SER A 664 10.93 16.99 -51.66
N GLU A 665 10.44 16.02 -52.44
CA GLU A 665 9.05 15.56 -52.38
C GLU A 665 8.86 14.27 -51.54
N SER A 666 9.96 13.68 -51.03
CA SER A 666 9.92 12.38 -50.32
C SER A 666 9.19 12.44 -48.97
N TRP A 667 9.41 13.50 -48.18
CA TRP A 667 8.88 13.63 -46.82
C TRP A 667 8.78 15.09 -46.39
N TYR A 668 7.79 15.37 -45.54
CA TYR A 668 7.60 16.66 -44.86
C TYR A 668 7.17 16.40 -43.40
N PRO A 669 7.68 17.18 -42.42
CA PRO A 669 7.23 17.08 -41.03
C PRO A 669 5.76 17.48 -40.89
N ARG A 670 4.98 16.71 -40.12
CA ARG A 670 3.63 17.12 -39.70
C ARG A 670 3.64 18.16 -38.58
N ASP A 671 4.65 18.11 -37.71
CA ASP A 671 4.87 19.00 -36.56
C ASP A 671 6.32 18.88 -36.08
N ASP A 672 6.71 19.69 -35.09
CA ASP A 672 8.04 19.72 -34.46
C ASP A 672 8.46 18.41 -33.77
N HIS A 673 7.62 17.37 -33.82
CA HIS A 673 7.86 16.07 -33.20
C HIS A 673 7.90 14.92 -34.22
N ASP A 674 7.70 15.22 -35.52
CA ASP A 674 7.74 14.28 -36.63
C ASP A 674 9.05 14.41 -37.41
N TYR A 675 9.79 13.30 -37.59
CA TYR A 675 11.13 13.34 -38.18
C TYR A 675 11.29 12.27 -39.27
N GLY A 676 11.87 12.66 -40.41
CA GLY A 676 12.10 11.79 -41.55
C GLY A 676 13.58 11.46 -41.70
N LEU A 677 13.90 10.18 -41.70
CA LEU A 677 15.20 9.68 -42.16
C LEU A 677 15.11 9.46 -43.68
N LEU A 678 15.84 10.27 -44.45
CA LEU A 678 15.91 10.14 -45.91
C LEU A 678 17.11 9.26 -46.28
N LEU A 679 16.89 8.21 -47.07
CA LEU A 679 17.92 7.24 -47.44
C LEU A 679 17.91 6.99 -48.94
N GLU A 680 19.09 7.03 -49.57
CA GLU A 680 19.27 6.55 -50.95
C GLU A 680 19.55 5.05 -50.95
N ASP A 681 19.22 4.37 -52.05
CA ASP A 681 19.26 2.91 -52.16
C ASP A 681 20.66 2.26 -52.10
N ASP A 682 21.74 3.06 -52.12
CA ASP A 682 23.12 2.61 -51.91
C ASP A 682 23.65 2.84 -50.48
N THR A 683 22.81 3.38 -49.57
CA THR A 683 23.12 3.50 -48.14
C THR A 683 22.93 2.18 -47.38
N GLU A 684 23.63 2.04 -46.25
CA GLU A 684 23.45 0.92 -45.32
C GLU A 684 23.32 1.44 -43.88
N ALA A 685 22.33 0.96 -43.14
CA ALA A 685 22.10 1.36 -41.76
C ALA A 685 22.95 0.52 -40.80
N CYS A 686 23.78 1.17 -39.97
CA CYS A 686 24.39 0.47 -38.84
C CYS A 686 23.32 -0.10 -37.91
N ARG A 687 23.54 -1.30 -37.36
CA ARG A 687 22.67 -1.97 -36.36
C ARG A 687 22.64 -1.27 -34.97
N GLY A 688 22.87 0.05 -34.92
CA GLY A 688 22.62 0.87 -33.75
C GLY A 688 21.12 1.15 -33.55
N SER A 689 20.76 1.82 -32.46
CA SER A 689 19.39 2.32 -32.32
C SER A 689 19.21 3.60 -33.16
N GLN A 690 18.20 3.65 -34.01
CA GLN A 690 17.95 4.81 -34.88
C GLN A 690 17.46 6.05 -34.09
N ARG A 691 17.05 5.88 -32.82
CA ARG A 691 16.84 7.01 -31.89
C ARG A 691 18.15 7.68 -31.47
N THR A 692 19.29 6.98 -31.48
CA THR A 692 20.55 7.46 -30.90
C THR A 692 21.12 8.65 -31.69
N ALA A 693 21.20 8.53 -33.01
CA ALA A 693 21.74 9.55 -33.93
C ALA A 693 21.04 10.93 -33.82
N LYS A 694 19.86 10.98 -33.18
CA LYS A 694 19.03 12.17 -33.03
C LYS A 694 19.12 12.79 -31.64
N MET A 695 19.38 12.01 -30.59
CA MET A 695 19.50 12.57 -29.23
C MET A 695 20.86 13.27 -29.00
N GLU A 696 21.84 13.05 -29.87
CA GLU A 696 23.11 13.80 -29.91
C GLU A 696 23.01 15.11 -30.71
N CYS A 697 21.95 15.32 -31.51
CA CYS A 697 21.76 16.53 -32.33
C CYS A 697 21.00 17.67 -31.63
N ASN A 698 20.70 17.56 -30.32
CA ASN A 698 19.98 18.55 -29.50
C ASN A 698 20.74 18.89 -28.20
#